data_AF-A0A8T7EX33-F1
#
_entry.id   AF-A0A8T7EX33-F1
#
_cell.length_a   1.000
_cell.length_b   1.000
_cell.length_c   1.000
_cell.angle_alpha   90.00
_cell.angle_beta   90.00
_cell.angle_gamma   90.00
#
_symmetry.space_group_name_H-M   'P 1'
#
loop_
_entity.id
_entity.type
_entity.pdbx_description
1 polymer ?
#
loop_
_entity_poly.entity_id
_entity_poly.type
_entity_poly.pdbx_seq_one_letter_code
_entity_poly.pdbx_strand_id
1 'polypeptide(L)'
;MLKKLVQIVLCGVMIATLAISIHPPVSVAQDDSVVWAAWDAKDVAAIGDDNSGSSVAVTDAVTTPAGAPSLEVTPSGTSEETKIAVPFTGADLADFATYSTLSIEVYLPEGNTVNPNSFFLGMADVGGEWTWVGGIFGTAESLTTGWNTIVYPLDPAMRAPVADHSYMLYFSFFSADEAGTKTPMVEPIYVGSATLSGTEAAAGGGEGEGTTAGSAEGSLAWAAWDAKDVATITDDNSGSTVAISEDVQTPAGTPSLQVTPSGTSEETKVAIPFTGADLADWAAYDQVVIEVYLPEGNTLNPNNFFMGMADVGGEWTWVGGIFGEATELTTGWNSIVYTPDNAMRAPVADHSYMLYLSFFSADEAGNKTVLTEPFYLGGAMLVSSAAVSPPAPERILWTAWETKNPGMIGHDNTGSSFAEGKDILTATGISSLQIIPSGTTEETKMAFPVSGANLQTWSLGRVELEIYLPPTNTVNPNAVFMGMADITGEWAWVGGVWGVFEGDTEWAKVIFDLDPNMRKPNPNGAYFIYFAFMYTDENGNKTVLTEPFYLGSMYAMPVPGEADQTLTWAPWESKDIAMLGDDNSGSTFAVSNDVLTPDGAPSLQIMPSGESAETKLAFPITAEDLADWATYTQVELDVYLPEGNAINPNKFFMGMGDTTGEWAWVGGMFGGALQLTTGWNRIVYVPLQPMRNPKEGGTYELYLSFFFEDASGKVPLTEPIYLGGAYLSAPEKVAAPGEYSQESVYQSEVDLLLSFDDVALLDSVGSETFSFFWEQANPANGLVKDRNTADSPASIASVGFALAGIPIAVDRGWINYNQGYERALVTLQTFANGGVQGDHGFFYHFVDMETGERVWSSEISSIDSALFIAGALTAGAYFKDTEVAALAQQLYENMDWEWMMAGGNMVSMGWKPDIGFLSATWDHFDESLLLYILGIGSPTHPIPAESWANWDRPVNLQGEFIYLGAEPLFVYQYPLAFFDLRGKEDAYANYFNNTTRACERSIQFAADNADAYATYQGGIWGISASDGPRGYKAYGATGGNHDGTIAPYASIACLPFTPEASMEAIRAMLTKWGTKVWREHGFVSAVNDVDQWYSVDHIGIDQGDILLMIANYQDGFVWNLLSQNPNVQNALNAMGFVESTGDYAVTPAYLEAFKNGTN
;
A
#
# COMPACT_ATOMS: atom_id res chain seq x y z
N MET A 1 33.20 25.94 64.74
CA MET A 1 33.55 24.57 64.32
C MET A 1 32.35 23.61 64.19
N LEU A 2 31.11 23.99 64.54
CA LEU A 2 29.89 23.24 64.19
C LEU A 2 29.08 23.86 63.02
N LYS A 3 29.70 24.79 62.27
CA LYS A 3 29.19 25.36 61.01
C LYS A 3 29.97 24.89 59.77
N LYS A 4 30.89 23.93 59.94
CA LYS A 4 31.70 23.31 58.88
C LYS A 4 31.35 21.82 58.66
N LEU A 5 30.22 21.35 59.18
CA LEU A 5 29.77 19.95 59.03
C LEU A 5 28.46 19.79 58.24
N VAL A 6 27.89 20.87 57.68
CA VAL A 6 26.67 20.83 56.84
C VAL A 6 27.01 20.96 55.34
N GLN A 7 28.30 21.05 54.98
CA GLN A 7 28.75 21.33 53.61
C GLN A 7 29.40 20.11 52.90
N ILE A 8 29.20 18.88 53.41
CA ILE A 8 29.75 17.63 52.81
C ILE A 8 28.68 16.54 52.59
N VAL A 9 27.38 16.82 52.76
CA VAL A 9 26.29 15.89 52.36
C VAL A 9 25.38 16.48 51.27
N LEU A 10 25.78 17.59 50.65
CA LEU A 10 25.03 18.31 49.60
C LEU A 10 25.88 18.44 48.30
N CYS A 11 26.58 17.37 47.92
CA CYS A 11 27.42 17.32 46.70
C CYS A 11 27.16 16.08 45.82
N GLY A 12 25.96 15.50 45.87
CA GLY A 12 25.50 14.53 44.87
C GLY A 12 24.15 14.98 44.34
N VAL A 13 24.01 15.06 43.02
CA VAL A 13 22.83 15.50 42.25
C VAL A 13 22.73 17.01 42.03
N MET A 14 23.46 17.51 41.03
CA MET A 14 23.02 18.64 40.20
C MET A 14 23.82 18.65 38.87
N ILE A 15 23.55 17.66 38.02
CA ILE A 15 23.56 17.79 36.57
C ILE A 15 22.37 16.93 36.12
N ALA A 16 21.26 17.58 35.82
CA ALA A 16 20.11 16.97 35.15
C ALA A 16 19.42 18.10 34.38
N THR A 17 19.71 18.12 33.08
CA THR A 17 18.80 18.42 31.97
C THR A 17 17.77 19.53 32.21
N LEU A 18 18.01 20.72 31.62
CA LEU A 18 16.94 21.62 31.23
C LEU A 18 16.16 20.92 30.13
N ALA A 19 14.97 20.41 30.43
CA ALA A 19 14.03 19.93 29.42
C ALA A 19 13.15 21.11 28.96
N ILE A 20 13.09 21.32 27.65
CA ILE A 20 12.15 22.21 26.95
C ILE A 20 10.72 21.69 27.19
N SER A 21 9.75 22.59 27.39
CA SER A 21 8.38 22.24 27.79
C SER A 21 7.44 22.15 26.58
N ILE A 22 7.30 20.97 25.98
CA ILE A 22 6.44 20.72 24.81
C ILE A 22 4.94 20.77 25.22
N HIS A 23 4.12 21.53 24.48
CA HIS A 23 2.65 21.66 24.60
C HIS A 23 1.95 20.86 23.47
N PRO A 24 0.62 20.59 23.52
CA PRO A 24 -0.03 19.41 22.92
C PRO A 24 -0.05 19.40 21.37
N PRO A 25 -0.33 18.25 20.73
CA PRO A 25 0.02 18.00 19.34
C PRO A 25 -0.87 18.74 18.34
N VAL A 26 -0.21 19.22 17.29
CA VAL A 26 -0.76 19.69 16.01
C VAL A 26 -0.73 18.50 15.06
N SER A 27 -1.74 18.32 14.19
CA SER A 27 -1.74 17.24 13.18
C SER A 27 -0.55 17.38 12.23
N VAL A 28 0.36 16.41 12.26
CA VAL A 28 1.49 16.22 11.32
C VAL A 28 1.28 14.88 10.60
N ALA A 29 1.83 14.72 9.39
CA ALA A 29 1.75 13.47 8.63
C ALA A 29 2.29 12.27 9.43
N GLN A 30 1.75 11.07 9.16
CA GLN A 30 1.79 9.87 10.02
C GLN A 30 3.19 9.26 10.29
N ASP A 31 4.27 9.80 9.70
CA ASP A 31 5.67 9.35 9.85
C ASP A 31 6.65 10.47 10.31
N ASP A 32 6.16 11.63 10.75
CA ASP A 32 7.01 12.77 11.13
C ASP A 32 7.17 12.91 12.66
N SER A 33 8.41 13.08 13.17
CA SER A 33 8.67 13.39 14.59
C SER A 33 8.74 14.89 14.85
N VAL A 34 8.10 15.39 15.92
CA VAL A 34 8.10 16.85 16.22
C VAL A 34 9.29 17.23 17.09
N VAL A 35 10.17 18.11 16.58
CA VAL A 35 11.30 18.66 17.36
C VAL A 35 10.82 19.78 18.30
N TRP A 36 9.99 20.69 17.79
CA TRP A 36 9.22 21.63 18.62
C TRP A 36 7.94 22.07 17.90
N ALA A 37 6.85 22.19 18.65
CA ALA A 37 5.54 22.58 18.11
C ALA A 37 5.26 24.10 18.24
N ALA A 38 5.83 24.76 19.25
CA ALA A 38 5.59 26.16 19.58
C ALA A 38 6.74 26.74 20.41
N TRP A 39 6.87 28.07 20.44
CA TRP A 39 7.89 28.78 21.22
C TRP A 39 7.28 29.38 22.50
N ASP A 40 7.96 29.23 23.64
CA ASP A 40 7.61 29.90 24.90
C ASP A 40 8.70 30.87 25.42
N ALA A 41 8.37 31.66 26.44
CA ALA A 41 9.28 32.67 26.99
C ALA A 41 10.53 32.08 27.68
N LYS A 42 10.55 30.80 28.04
CA LYS A 42 11.72 30.09 28.57
C LYS A 42 12.64 29.63 27.44
N ASP A 43 12.09 29.23 26.29
CA ASP A 43 12.86 28.79 25.12
C ASP A 43 13.73 29.94 24.57
N VAL A 44 13.15 31.14 24.45
CA VAL A 44 13.83 32.34 23.93
C VAL A 44 15.01 32.80 24.80
N ALA A 45 14.96 32.57 26.11
CA ALA A 45 16.04 33.00 27.02
C ALA A 45 17.35 32.22 26.81
N ALA A 46 17.29 31.08 26.13
CA ALA A 46 18.41 30.19 25.87
C ALA A 46 18.98 30.32 24.44
N ILE A 47 18.31 31.05 23.54
CA ILE A 47 18.73 31.23 22.15
C ILE A 47 19.87 32.25 22.06
N GLY A 48 20.98 31.86 21.44
CA GLY A 48 22.10 32.74 21.11
C GLY A 48 21.95 33.40 19.74
N ASP A 49 22.67 34.50 19.51
CA ASP A 49 22.64 35.27 18.24
C ASP A 49 23.76 34.88 17.25
N ASP A 50 24.65 33.98 17.68
CA ASP A 50 25.89 33.59 16.97
C ASP A 50 26.69 34.78 16.41
N ASN A 51 26.79 35.88 17.17
CA ASN A 51 27.46 37.11 16.79
C ASN A 51 26.90 37.83 15.53
N SER A 52 25.70 37.45 15.05
CA SER A 52 25.01 38.17 13.96
C SER A 52 24.33 39.46 14.44
N GLY A 53 24.18 39.62 15.76
CA GLY A 53 23.49 40.73 16.39
C GLY A 53 21.96 40.66 16.24
N SER A 54 21.42 39.49 15.89
CA SER A 54 19.98 39.24 15.84
C SER A 54 19.38 39.32 17.25
N SER A 55 18.08 39.60 17.34
CA SER A 55 17.33 39.49 18.58
C SER A 55 16.05 38.68 18.35
N VAL A 56 15.63 37.95 19.37
CA VAL A 56 14.51 37.02 19.29
C VAL A 56 13.45 37.32 20.35
N ALA A 57 12.17 37.14 20.01
CA ALA A 57 11.04 37.26 20.92
C ALA A 57 9.89 36.34 20.50
N VAL A 58 9.15 35.77 21.46
CA VAL A 58 7.89 35.09 21.15
C VAL A 58 6.80 36.13 20.88
N THR A 59 5.98 35.90 19.87
CA THR A 59 4.88 36.80 19.49
C THR A 59 3.62 36.04 19.10
N ASP A 60 2.46 36.60 19.51
CA ASP A 60 1.14 36.15 19.07
C ASP A 60 0.63 36.95 17.85
N ALA A 61 1.43 37.90 17.35
CA ALA A 61 1.04 38.75 16.22
C ALA A 61 1.04 38.00 14.89
N VAL A 62 1.88 36.96 14.78
CA VAL A 62 1.95 36.03 13.67
C VAL A 62 1.88 34.64 14.26
N THR A 63 0.80 33.91 14.04
CA THR A 63 0.62 32.54 14.52
C THR A 63 1.01 31.54 13.45
N THR A 64 1.54 30.38 13.84
CA THR A 64 1.82 29.25 12.94
C THR A 64 0.53 28.80 12.22
N PRO A 65 0.61 28.04 11.11
CA PRO A 65 -0.56 27.45 10.46
C PRO A 65 -1.44 26.63 11.42
N ALA A 66 -0.83 26.10 12.46
CA ALA A 66 -1.46 25.37 13.55
C ALA A 66 -2.05 26.23 14.69
N GLY A 67 -1.90 27.55 14.63
CA GLY A 67 -2.44 28.49 15.60
C GLY A 67 -1.58 28.74 16.85
N ALA A 68 -0.30 28.35 16.85
CA ALA A 68 0.62 28.56 17.97
C ALA A 68 1.42 29.88 17.85
N PRO A 69 1.99 30.40 18.96
CA PRO A 69 2.89 31.56 18.92
C PRO A 69 4.17 31.26 18.13
N SER A 70 4.66 32.24 17.35
CA SER A 70 5.90 32.13 16.57
C SER A 70 7.08 32.86 17.21
N LEU A 71 8.28 32.51 16.78
CA LEU A 71 9.51 33.21 17.17
C LEU A 71 9.82 34.34 16.17
N GLU A 72 9.64 35.60 16.60
CA GLU A 72 10.10 36.76 15.84
C GLU A 72 11.63 36.86 15.91
N VAL A 73 12.29 36.74 14.76
CA VAL A 73 13.74 36.92 14.60
C VAL A 73 13.99 38.26 13.94
N THR A 74 14.51 39.22 14.70
CA THR A 74 14.85 40.58 14.21
C THR A 74 16.34 40.66 13.86
N PRO A 75 16.69 40.88 12.58
CA PRO A 75 18.08 41.08 12.15
C PRO A 75 18.74 42.33 12.75
N SER A 76 20.07 42.35 12.81
CA SER A 76 20.82 43.54 13.25
C SER A 76 20.80 44.69 12.24
N GLY A 77 20.46 44.42 10.97
CA GLY A 77 20.56 45.38 9.88
C GLY A 77 21.97 45.60 9.33
N THR A 78 22.98 44.95 9.90
CA THR A 78 24.40 45.15 9.51
C THR A 78 25.17 43.87 9.23
N SER A 79 24.71 42.72 9.73
CA SER A 79 25.31 41.43 9.44
C SER A 79 24.86 40.93 8.06
N GLU A 80 25.78 40.28 7.33
CA GLU A 80 25.48 39.64 6.03
C GLU A 80 24.52 38.46 6.18
N GLU A 81 24.41 37.89 7.38
CA GLU A 81 23.49 36.79 7.71
C GLU A 81 22.82 37.05 9.05
N THR A 82 21.55 36.67 9.17
CA THR A 82 20.84 36.65 10.45
C THR A 82 20.93 35.25 11.02
N LYS A 83 21.54 35.09 12.21
CA LYS A 83 21.77 33.78 12.81
C LYS A 83 21.10 33.64 14.16
N ILE A 84 20.63 32.44 14.46
CA ILE A 84 20.18 32.05 15.80
C ILE A 84 20.80 30.70 16.14
N ALA A 85 21.14 30.50 17.42
CA ALA A 85 21.73 29.29 17.95
C ALA A 85 20.82 28.71 19.04
N VAL A 86 20.26 27.54 18.79
CA VAL A 86 19.26 26.89 19.65
C VAL A 86 19.92 25.70 20.36
N PRO A 87 19.94 25.67 21.72
CA PRO A 87 20.59 24.60 22.47
C PRO A 87 19.68 23.37 22.61
N PHE A 88 20.27 22.18 22.44
CA PHE A 88 19.62 20.88 22.64
C PHE A 88 20.52 19.94 23.46
N THR A 89 19.95 18.97 24.15
CA THR A 89 20.71 17.83 24.66
C THR A 89 20.80 16.72 23.61
N GLY A 90 21.79 15.85 23.71
CA GLY A 90 21.89 14.70 22.81
C GLY A 90 20.68 13.77 22.87
N ALA A 91 19.98 13.73 24.00
CA ALA A 91 18.71 13.02 24.14
C ALA A 91 17.56 13.71 23.38
N ASP A 92 17.51 15.04 23.34
CA ASP A 92 16.49 15.79 22.57
C ASP A 92 16.66 15.60 21.06
N LEU A 93 17.88 15.28 20.60
CA LEU A 93 18.20 15.00 19.19
C LEU A 93 18.23 13.51 18.86
N ALA A 94 17.85 12.61 19.78
CA ALA A 94 17.97 11.16 19.56
C ALA A 94 17.29 10.69 18.27
N ASP A 95 16.17 11.33 17.91
CA ASP A 95 15.39 11.03 16.71
C ASP A 95 16.12 11.40 15.41
N PHE A 96 17.13 12.28 15.44
CA PHE A 96 17.96 12.56 14.25
C PHE A 96 18.67 11.31 13.73
N ALA A 97 18.84 10.26 14.55
CA ALA A 97 19.38 8.97 14.11
C ALA A 97 18.42 8.19 13.20
N THR A 98 17.11 8.37 13.40
CA THR A 98 16.07 7.65 12.67
C THR A 98 15.67 8.39 11.41
N TYR A 99 15.60 9.72 11.47
CA TYR A 99 15.10 10.55 10.38
C TYR A 99 16.23 11.20 9.57
N SER A 100 16.04 11.31 8.26
CA SER A 100 17.00 11.86 7.30
C SER A 100 16.73 13.32 6.97
N THR A 101 15.59 13.89 7.39
CA THR A 101 15.18 15.25 7.04
C THR A 101 14.66 16.02 8.25
N LEU A 102 15.01 17.30 8.36
CA LEU A 102 14.43 18.28 9.30
C LEU A 102 13.73 19.39 8.52
N SER A 103 12.46 19.64 8.79
CA SER A 103 11.67 20.74 8.23
C SER A 103 11.37 21.79 9.29
N ILE A 104 11.49 23.08 8.95
CA ILE A 104 11.05 24.19 9.81
C ILE A 104 10.08 25.11 9.06
N GLU A 105 9.09 25.65 9.76
CA GLU A 105 8.21 26.67 9.19
C GLU A 105 8.81 28.07 9.34
N VAL A 106 8.83 28.85 8.25
CA VAL A 106 9.30 30.25 8.26
C VAL A 106 8.29 31.16 7.57
N TYR A 107 7.80 32.17 8.29
CA TYR A 107 6.92 33.21 7.76
C TYR A 107 7.72 34.39 7.21
N LEU A 108 7.48 34.72 5.95
CA LEU A 108 8.08 35.84 5.23
C LEU A 108 7.05 36.96 5.03
N PRO A 109 7.15 38.09 5.75
CA PRO A 109 6.19 39.19 5.63
C PRO A 109 6.16 39.83 4.24
N GLU A 110 4.96 40.12 3.74
CA GLU A 110 4.74 40.81 2.45
C GLU A 110 5.30 42.24 2.43
N GLY A 111 5.40 42.87 3.61
CA GLY A 111 5.89 44.25 3.76
C GLY A 111 7.41 44.40 3.83
N ASN A 112 8.17 43.30 3.85
CA ASN A 112 9.64 43.36 3.97
C ASN A 112 10.28 43.75 2.64
N THR A 113 11.28 44.64 2.71
CA THR A 113 12.07 45.05 1.55
C THR A 113 13.05 43.97 1.09
N VAL A 114 13.56 43.17 2.03
CA VAL A 114 14.49 42.06 1.76
C VAL A 114 14.09 40.88 2.64
N ASN A 115 13.52 39.84 2.03
CA ASN A 115 13.29 38.54 2.67
C ASN A 115 14.45 37.58 2.37
N PRO A 116 14.72 36.62 3.27
CA PRO A 116 15.74 35.59 3.03
C PRO A 116 15.30 34.71 1.86
N ASN A 117 16.25 34.35 1.02
CA ASN A 117 16.08 33.37 -0.06
C ASN A 117 17.02 32.18 0.08
N SER A 118 17.79 32.13 1.18
CA SER A 118 18.75 31.08 1.47
C SER A 118 18.76 30.80 2.97
N PHE A 119 18.83 29.52 3.29
CA PHE A 119 18.66 28.99 4.64
C PHE A 119 19.74 27.95 4.90
N PHE A 120 20.41 28.01 6.05
CA PHE A 120 21.45 27.05 6.43
C PHE A 120 21.27 26.58 7.86
N LEU A 121 21.48 25.28 8.07
CA LEU A 121 21.47 24.60 9.35
C LEU A 121 22.88 24.08 9.64
N GLY A 122 23.40 24.39 10.82
CA GLY A 122 24.66 23.84 11.33
C GLY A 122 24.48 23.18 12.68
N MET A 123 25.35 22.22 13.02
CA MET A 123 25.32 21.54 14.32
C MET A 123 26.73 21.49 14.91
N ALA A 124 26.84 21.79 16.20
CA ALA A 124 28.08 21.62 16.96
C ALA A 124 27.84 20.90 18.28
N ASP A 125 28.76 20.03 18.66
CA ASP A 125 28.84 19.44 20.00
C ASP A 125 29.55 20.41 20.94
N VAL A 126 28.86 20.77 22.02
CA VAL A 126 29.28 21.73 23.04
C VAL A 126 29.33 21.11 24.44
N GLY A 127 29.13 19.79 24.58
CA GLY A 127 29.22 19.07 25.86
C GLY A 127 30.65 18.97 26.41
N GLY A 128 31.66 19.14 25.55
CA GLY A 128 33.09 19.07 25.86
C GLY A 128 33.92 20.20 25.22
N GLU A 129 34.99 19.87 24.48
CA GLU A 129 35.64 20.84 23.58
C GLU A 129 34.75 21.06 22.35
N TRP A 130 34.50 22.33 22.01
CA TRP A 130 33.64 22.71 20.89
C TRP A 130 34.09 22.00 19.60
N THR A 131 33.20 21.23 18.99
CA THR A 131 33.47 20.46 17.78
C THR A 131 32.34 20.64 16.78
N TRP A 132 32.68 21.01 15.54
CA TRP A 132 31.72 21.10 14.46
C TRP A 132 31.29 19.69 14.02
N VAL A 133 29.98 19.45 13.96
CA VAL A 133 29.41 18.15 13.60
C VAL A 133 29.10 18.10 12.12
N GLY A 134 28.38 19.09 11.58
CA GLY A 134 27.97 19.12 10.18
C GLY A 134 27.22 20.40 9.84
N GLY A 135 26.92 20.59 8.56
CA GLY A 135 26.13 21.72 8.08
C GLY A 135 25.47 21.45 6.73
N ILE A 136 24.21 21.87 6.57
CA ILE A 136 23.42 21.63 5.37
C ILE A 136 22.60 22.87 5.00
N PHE A 137 22.46 23.15 3.70
CA PHE A 137 21.51 24.15 3.21
C PHE A 137 20.10 23.57 3.16
N GLY A 138 19.12 24.40 3.54
CA GLY A 138 17.71 24.07 3.46
C GLY A 138 17.11 24.59 2.16
N THR A 139 16.14 23.86 1.62
CA THR A 139 15.43 24.19 0.39
C THR A 139 13.94 24.39 0.67
N ALA A 140 13.26 25.11 -0.21
CA ALA A 140 11.82 25.24 -0.21
C ALA A 140 11.33 25.07 -1.65
N GLU A 141 10.22 24.38 -1.86
CA GLU A 141 9.64 24.12 -3.19
C GLU A 141 9.34 25.43 -3.93
N SER A 142 8.84 26.44 -3.21
CA SER A 142 8.80 27.82 -3.67
C SER A 142 8.75 28.79 -2.49
N LEU A 143 9.48 29.91 -2.58
CA LEU A 143 9.45 30.95 -1.55
C LEU A 143 8.42 32.01 -1.90
N THR A 144 7.41 32.15 -1.04
CA THR A 144 6.35 33.15 -1.17
C THR A 144 6.23 33.98 0.10
N THR A 145 5.56 35.13 0.01
CA THR A 145 5.18 35.88 1.21
C THR A 145 4.10 35.09 1.96
N GLY A 146 4.27 34.87 3.26
CA GLY A 146 3.46 33.93 4.03
C GLY A 146 4.32 32.85 4.70
N TRP A 147 3.68 31.79 5.20
CA TRP A 147 4.35 30.62 5.76
C TRP A 147 4.96 29.76 4.65
N ASN A 148 6.22 29.37 4.83
CA ASN A 148 6.95 28.48 3.92
C ASN A 148 7.59 27.36 4.75
N THR A 149 7.66 26.15 4.19
CA THR A 149 8.39 25.03 4.79
C THR A 149 9.80 24.98 4.22
N ILE A 150 10.80 25.06 5.10
CA ILE A 150 12.21 24.94 4.75
C ILE A 150 12.69 23.55 5.16
N VAL A 151 13.13 22.76 4.19
CA VAL A 151 13.49 21.34 4.33
C VAL A 151 15.01 21.20 4.31
N TYR A 152 15.58 20.62 5.36
CA TYR A 152 17.01 20.35 5.52
C TYR A 152 17.25 18.83 5.50
N PRO A 153 17.88 18.27 4.45
CA PRO A 153 18.33 16.89 4.49
C PRO A 153 19.49 16.78 5.50
N LEU A 154 19.28 16.10 6.62
CA LEU A 154 20.26 16.04 7.70
C LEU A 154 21.54 15.34 7.24
N ASP A 155 22.67 16.03 7.39
CA ASP A 155 24.00 15.46 7.16
C ASP A 155 24.16 14.19 8.02
N PRO A 156 24.67 13.06 7.48
CA PRO A 156 24.89 11.83 8.25
C PRO A 156 25.64 12.04 9.57
N ALA A 157 26.54 13.03 9.64
CA ALA A 157 27.25 13.37 10.87
C ALA A 157 26.32 13.96 11.97
N MET A 158 25.27 14.68 11.58
CA MET A 158 24.25 15.21 12.51
C MET A 158 23.33 14.11 13.07
N ARG A 159 23.30 12.95 12.42
CA ARG A 159 22.39 11.83 12.71
C ARG A 159 22.96 10.82 13.71
N ALA A 160 24.11 11.12 14.33
CA ALA A 160 24.68 10.29 15.39
C ALA A 160 24.92 11.07 16.70
N PRO A 161 23.91 11.79 17.25
CA PRO A 161 24.10 12.53 18.49
C PRO A 161 24.30 11.57 19.67
N VAL A 162 25.38 11.80 20.42
CA VAL A 162 25.66 11.08 21.66
C VAL A 162 24.73 11.57 22.78
N ALA A 163 23.93 10.67 23.36
CA ALA A 163 22.83 11.00 24.26
C ALA A 163 23.20 11.84 25.51
N ASP A 164 24.41 11.71 26.04
CA ASP A 164 24.88 12.46 27.22
C ASP A 164 25.66 13.75 26.90
N HIS A 165 25.76 14.11 25.62
CA HIS A 165 26.38 15.36 25.16
C HIS A 165 25.36 16.51 25.08
N SER A 166 25.87 17.73 24.87
CA SER A 166 25.06 18.93 24.64
C SER A 166 25.37 19.47 23.26
N TYR A 167 24.36 19.85 22.49
CA TYR A 167 24.50 20.31 21.11
C TYR A 167 23.93 21.73 20.94
N MET A 168 24.39 22.39 19.88
CA MET A 168 23.86 23.68 19.44
C MET A 168 23.51 23.59 17.96
N LEU A 169 22.26 23.88 17.61
CA LEU A 169 21.80 24.02 16.22
C LEU A 169 21.84 25.49 15.81
N TYR A 170 22.54 25.79 14.72
CA TYR A 170 22.73 27.13 14.19
C TYR A 170 21.87 27.30 12.93
N PHE A 171 20.85 28.14 12.99
CA PHE A 171 20.05 28.51 11.83
C PHE A 171 20.53 29.86 11.30
N SER A 172 20.81 29.92 10.00
CA SER A 172 21.21 31.14 9.29
C SER A 172 20.22 31.46 8.19
N PHE A 173 19.75 32.70 8.17
CA PHE A 173 18.81 33.26 7.21
C PHE A 173 19.48 34.43 6.49
N PHE A 174 19.54 34.37 5.16
CA PHE A 174 20.11 35.47 4.37
C PHE A 174 19.48 35.58 2.99
N SER A 175 19.62 36.76 2.41
CA SER A 175 19.25 37.03 1.02
C SER A 175 20.53 37.16 0.20
N ALA A 176 20.73 36.27 -0.76
CA ALA A 176 21.86 36.31 -1.69
C ALA A 176 21.37 36.49 -3.13
N ASP A 177 22.10 37.26 -3.93
CA ASP A 177 21.88 37.32 -5.37
C ASP A 177 22.51 36.11 -6.10
N GLU A 178 22.28 36.01 -7.41
CA GLU A 178 22.83 34.94 -8.28
C GLU A 178 24.36 34.85 -8.24
N ALA A 179 25.07 35.86 -7.74
CA ALA A 179 26.53 35.85 -7.56
C ALA A 179 26.97 35.47 -6.13
N GLY A 180 26.03 35.10 -5.26
CA GLY A 180 26.27 34.77 -3.85
C GLY A 180 26.53 35.99 -2.96
N THR A 181 26.29 37.21 -3.46
CA THR A 181 26.49 38.43 -2.68
C THR A 181 25.33 38.62 -1.71
N LYS A 182 25.64 38.64 -0.42
CA LYS A 182 24.63 38.73 0.64
C LYS A 182 24.17 40.17 0.89
N THR A 183 22.87 40.34 1.01
CA THR A 183 22.23 41.62 1.38
C THR A 183 21.77 41.56 2.83
N PRO A 184 22.30 42.43 3.72
CA PRO A 184 21.85 42.50 5.11
C PRO A 184 20.35 42.74 5.22
N MET A 185 19.68 41.87 5.95
CA MET A 185 18.26 42.02 6.28
C MET A 185 18.09 43.01 7.44
N VAL A 186 17.00 43.77 7.43
CA VAL A 186 16.68 44.78 8.46
C VAL A 186 15.32 44.56 9.12
N GLU A 187 14.44 43.78 8.50
CA GLU A 187 13.06 43.55 8.93
C GLU A 187 12.89 42.13 9.47
N PRO A 188 11.97 41.90 10.43
CA PRO A 188 11.85 40.60 11.09
C PRO A 188 11.28 39.52 10.17
N ILE A 189 11.64 38.28 10.49
CA ILE A 189 11.00 37.04 10.00
C ILE A 189 10.48 36.26 11.20
N TYR A 190 9.59 35.29 10.97
CA TYR A 190 9.02 34.49 12.06
C TYR A 190 9.25 33.00 11.84
N VAL A 191 9.70 32.28 12.87
CA VAL A 191 9.95 30.84 12.82
C VAL A 191 8.86 30.11 13.60
N GLY A 192 8.24 29.11 12.97
CA GLY A 192 7.14 28.30 13.47
C GLY A 192 7.61 26.99 14.09
N SER A 193 6.93 25.89 13.80
CA SER A 193 7.29 24.55 14.27
C SER A 193 8.47 23.95 13.51
N ALA A 194 8.99 22.84 14.03
CA ALA A 194 9.94 21.99 13.32
C ALA A 194 9.64 20.50 13.48
N THR A 195 9.77 19.76 12.38
CA THR A 195 9.44 18.35 12.26
C THR A 195 10.56 17.58 11.56
N LEU A 196 10.83 16.36 11.98
CA LEU A 196 11.74 15.41 11.35
C LEU A 196 10.93 14.44 10.50
N SER A 197 11.43 14.09 9.33
CA SER A 197 10.77 13.18 8.40
C SER A 197 11.78 12.34 7.62
N GLY A 198 11.29 11.32 6.93
CA GLY A 198 12.12 10.40 6.13
C GLY A 198 12.92 9.44 6.99
N THR A 199 12.33 8.33 7.44
CA THR A 199 13.04 7.32 8.24
C THR A 199 14.03 6.53 7.37
N GLU A 200 15.29 6.45 7.74
CA GLU A 200 16.16 5.39 7.20
C GLU A 200 15.90 4.09 7.95
N ALA A 201 15.39 3.09 7.24
CA ALA A 201 15.32 1.74 7.77
C ALA A 201 16.74 1.29 8.15
N ALA A 202 16.91 0.88 9.41
CA ALA A 202 18.17 0.40 9.94
C ALA A 202 18.80 -0.63 8.98
N ALA A 203 19.88 -0.21 8.36
CA ALA A 203 20.83 -1.11 7.76
C ALA A 203 21.35 -2.12 8.80
N GLY A 204 21.73 -3.34 8.41
CA GLY A 204 21.95 -3.75 7.03
C GLY A 204 20.66 -4.16 6.34
N GLY A 205 20.09 -3.43 5.40
CA GLY A 205 20.52 -2.26 4.62
C GLY A 205 19.65 -2.31 3.37
N GLY A 206 18.83 -1.27 3.15
CA GLY A 206 17.84 -1.18 2.07
C GLY A 206 16.43 -1.42 2.62
N GLU A 207 15.65 -0.39 2.98
CA GLU A 207 15.01 0.65 2.14
C GLU A 207 13.92 0.07 1.22
N GLY A 208 12.66 0.33 1.60
CA GLY A 208 11.52 0.30 0.70
C GLY A 208 11.41 1.65 0.00
N GLU A 209 11.28 1.60 -1.32
CA GLU A 209 11.10 2.76 -2.19
C GLU A 209 9.66 3.26 -2.21
N GLY A 210 9.50 4.57 -2.13
CA GLY A 210 8.44 5.31 -2.82
C GLY A 210 8.88 5.58 -4.26
N THR A 211 8.08 5.10 -5.20
CA THR A 211 8.26 5.01 -6.65
C THR A 211 8.69 6.28 -7.41
N THR A 212 9.92 6.26 -7.95
CA THR A 212 10.30 6.94 -9.19
C THR A 212 11.15 6.00 -10.04
N ALA A 213 10.65 5.61 -11.22
CA ALA A 213 11.38 4.91 -12.29
C ALA A 213 12.47 3.91 -11.85
N GLY A 214 12.07 2.72 -11.38
CA GLY A 214 12.89 1.51 -11.26
C GLY A 214 14.36 1.71 -10.90
N SER A 215 14.68 1.96 -9.63
CA SER A 215 16.04 1.75 -9.13
C SER A 215 16.17 0.32 -8.62
N ALA A 216 16.99 -0.47 -9.30
CA ALA A 216 17.49 -1.72 -8.76
C ALA A 216 18.29 -1.45 -7.47
N GLU A 217 18.29 -2.39 -6.52
CA GLU A 217 19.19 -2.36 -5.35
C GLU A 217 20.62 -2.03 -5.82
N GLY A 218 21.08 -0.82 -5.49
CA GLY A 218 22.31 -0.28 -6.04
C GLY A 218 23.13 0.54 -5.05
N SER A 219 24.43 0.27 -5.05
CA SER A 219 25.45 1.07 -4.37
C SER A 219 25.83 2.27 -5.24
N LEU A 220 26.05 3.44 -4.67
CA LEU A 220 26.50 4.60 -5.43
C LEU A 220 27.96 4.43 -5.86
N ALA A 221 28.23 4.43 -7.17
CA ALA A 221 29.59 4.60 -7.67
C ALA A 221 30.07 6.04 -7.45
N TRP A 222 29.17 7.01 -7.62
CA TRP A 222 29.31 8.41 -7.17
C TRP A 222 27.94 9.13 -7.21
N ALA A 223 27.64 9.91 -6.17
CA ALA A 223 26.34 10.55 -6.00
C ALA A 223 26.28 12.00 -6.53
N ALA A 224 27.40 12.71 -6.50
CA ALA A 224 27.44 14.12 -6.86
C ALA A 224 28.86 14.56 -7.25
N TRP A 225 28.95 15.51 -8.17
CA TRP A 225 30.21 16.00 -8.73
C TRP A 225 30.88 17.09 -7.86
N ASP A 226 30.25 17.44 -6.75
CA ASP A 226 30.73 18.35 -5.70
C ASP A 226 31.78 17.71 -4.76
N ALA A 227 31.78 16.38 -4.63
CA ALA A 227 32.73 15.61 -3.82
C ALA A 227 33.96 15.06 -4.57
N LYS A 228 33.94 15.00 -5.91
CA LYS A 228 35.10 14.64 -6.74
C LYS A 228 35.73 15.88 -7.34
N ASP A 229 37.05 16.05 -7.14
CA ASP A 229 37.81 17.13 -7.74
C ASP A 229 37.62 17.14 -9.27
N VAL A 230 36.74 18.00 -9.81
CA VAL A 230 36.63 18.26 -11.26
C VAL A 230 38.00 18.61 -11.86
N ALA A 231 38.90 19.16 -11.04
CA ALA A 231 40.30 19.41 -11.38
C ALA A 231 41.12 18.15 -11.71
N THR A 232 40.66 16.95 -11.33
CA THR A 232 41.33 15.66 -11.61
C THR A 232 40.76 14.95 -12.83
N ILE A 233 39.61 15.40 -13.35
CA ILE A 233 39.03 14.90 -14.59
C ILE A 233 39.86 15.46 -15.75
N THR A 234 40.30 14.57 -16.65
CA THR A 234 41.16 14.95 -17.76
C THR A 234 40.52 14.65 -19.10
N ASP A 235 40.90 15.42 -20.12
CA ASP A 235 40.55 15.14 -21.51
C ASP A 235 41.43 14.01 -22.05
N ASP A 236 40.83 12.97 -22.62
CA ASP A 236 41.54 11.88 -23.29
C ASP A 236 41.81 12.23 -24.77
N ASN A 237 42.48 13.35 -24.99
CA ASN A 237 42.88 13.88 -26.31
C ASN A 237 41.72 14.22 -27.28
N SER A 238 40.50 14.44 -26.77
CA SER A 238 39.34 14.86 -27.57
C SER A 238 39.15 16.39 -27.64
N GLY A 239 39.85 17.12 -26.75
CA GLY A 239 39.73 18.55 -26.53
C GLY A 239 38.47 18.95 -25.74
N SER A 240 37.83 18.02 -25.04
CA SER A 240 36.63 18.31 -24.23
C SER A 240 37.00 19.14 -22.99
N THR A 241 36.03 19.90 -22.48
CA THR A 241 36.16 20.56 -21.17
C THR A 241 34.97 20.20 -20.30
N VAL A 242 35.20 20.09 -19.00
CA VAL A 242 34.16 19.78 -18.02
C VAL A 242 34.01 20.90 -16.99
N ALA A 243 32.79 21.14 -16.53
CA ALA A 243 32.48 22.11 -15.48
C ALA A 243 31.29 21.61 -14.64
N ILE A 244 31.19 22.05 -13.39
CA ILE A 244 29.97 21.84 -12.60
C ILE A 244 28.89 22.77 -13.13
N SER A 245 27.68 22.23 -13.31
CA SER A 245 26.49 22.97 -13.69
C SER A 245 25.46 22.88 -12.57
N GLU A 246 25.14 24.04 -12.01
CA GLU A 246 24.03 24.21 -11.06
C GLU A 246 22.69 24.48 -11.79
N ASP A 247 22.75 24.89 -13.05
CA ASP A 247 21.58 25.20 -13.89
C ASP A 247 20.82 23.96 -14.35
N VAL A 248 21.51 22.83 -14.47
CA VAL A 248 20.94 21.53 -14.84
C VAL A 248 21.26 20.57 -13.71
N GLN A 249 20.27 20.30 -12.86
CA GLN A 249 20.42 19.41 -11.70
C GLN A 249 20.00 17.98 -12.07
N THR A 250 20.62 16.99 -11.45
CA THR A 250 20.23 15.57 -11.56
C THR A 250 18.79 15.36 -11.05
N PRO A 251 18.14 14.23 -11.37
CA PRO A 251 16.83 13.89 -10.79
C PRO A 251 16.83 13.87 -9.25
N ALA A 252 17.99 13.61 -8.64
CA ALA A 252 18.22 13.67 -7.19
C ALA A 252 18.56 15.10 -6.66
N GLY A 253 18.48 16.13 -7.50
CA GLY A 253 18.68 17.53 -7.10
C GLY A 253 20.15 17.94 -6.89
N THR A 254 21.11 17.15 -7.34
CA THR A 254 22.56 17.45 -7.20
C THR A 254 23.12 18.13 -8.45
N PRO A 255 24.22 18.91 -8.35
CA PRO A 255 24.85 19.52 -9.53
C PRO A 255 25.34 18.47 -10.54
N SER A 256 25.09 18.71 -11.82
CA SER A 256 25.57 17.84 -12.90
C SER A 256 26.95 18.27 -13.41
N LEU A 257 27.66 17.37 -14.09
CA LEU A 257 28.88 17.70 -14.82
C LEU A 257 28.54 18.09 -16.26
N GLN A 258 28.64 19.37 -16.58
CA GLN A 258 28.59 19.84 -17.95
C GLN A 258 29.82 19.36 -18.72
N VAL A 259 29.61 18.63 -19.82
CA VAL A 259 30.63 18.22 -20.77
C VAL A 259 30.48 19.07 -22.02
N THR A 260 31.52 19.83 -22.35
CA THR A 260 31.56 20.68 -23.55
C THR A 260 32.49 20.06 -24.60
N PRO A 261 31.96 19.61 -25.75
CA PRO A 261 32.76 19.11 -26.86
C PRO A 261 33.72 20.15 -27.44
N SER A 262 34.83 19.70 -28.03
CA SER A 262 35.78 20.60 -28.72
C SER A 262 35.23 21.18 -30.03
N GLY A 263 34.17 20.57 -30.57
CA GLY A 263 33.62 20.89 -31.90
C GLY A 263 34.52 20.47 -33.07
N THR A 264 35.57 19.68 -32.83
CA THR A 264 36.49 19.21 -33.89
C THR A 264 36.81 17.71 -33.85
N SER A 265 36.60 17.05 -32.71
CA SER A 265 36.81 15.60 -32.55
C SER A 265 35.54 14.82 -32.87
N GLU A 266 35.67 13.65 -33.52
CA GLU A 266 34.54 12.74 -33.79
C GLU A 266 33.96 12.10 -32.53
N GLU A 267 34.71 12.11 -31.43
CA GLU A 267 34.30 11.62 -30.11
C GLU A 267 34.61 12.68 -29.05
N THR A 268 33.68 12.88 -28.11
CA THR A 268 33.92 13.68 -26.90
C THR A 268 34.28 12.72 -25.78
N LYS A 269 35.48 12.85 -25.21
CA LYS A 269 36.00 11.91 -24.20
C LYS A 269 36.30 12.58 -22.88
N VAL A 270 36.04 11.86 -21.80
CA VAL A 270 36.29 12.31 -20.41
C VAL A 270 36.95 11.15 -19.67
N ALA A 271 38.06 11.42 -18.97
CA ALA A 271 38.79 10.44 -18.17
C ALA A 271 38.71 10.79 -16.68
N ILE A 272 38.18 9.86 -15.89
CA ILE A 272 37.86 10.03 -14.46
C ILE A 272 38.76 9.09 -13.63
N PRO A 273 39.57 9.60 -12.70
CA PRO A 273 40.44 8.77 -11.87
C PRO A 273 39.68 8.11 -10.72
N PHE A 274 40.05 6.87 -10.41
CA PHE A 274 39.54 6.09 -9.28
C PHE A 274 40.68 5.35 -8.58
N THR A 275 40.55 5.14 -7.26
CA THR A 275 41.37 4.16 -6.54
C THR A 275 40.74 2.78 -6.64
N GLY A 276 41.54 1.71 -6.50
CA GLY A 276 41.01 0.35 -6.44
C GLY A 276 40.03 0.13 -5.27
N ALA A 277 40.16 0.93 -4.20
CA ALA A 277 39.21 0.93 -3.09
C ALA A 277 37.87 1.58 -3.47
N ASP A 278 37.86 2.64 -4.29
CA ASP A 278 36.63 3.28 -4.79
C ASP A 278 35.81 2.33 -5.67
N LEU A 279 36.48 1.36 -6.30
CA LEU A 279 35.87 0.36 -7.18
C LEU A 279 35.65 -0.99 -6.48
N ALA A 280 35.95 -1.12 -5.18
CA ALA A 280 35.90 -2.40 -4.47
C ALA A 280 34.50 -3.06 -4.54
N ASP A 281 33.46 -2.23 -4.59
CA ASP A 281 32.07 -2.65 -4.67
C ASP A 281 31.68 -3.18 -6.05
N TRP A 282 32.42 -2.86 -7.13
CA TRP A 282 32.10 -3.31 -8.50
C TRP A 282 32.11 -4.83 -8.66
N ALA A 283 32.75 -5.56 -7.73
CA ALA A 283 32.71 -7.03 -7.70
C ALA A 283 31.38 -7.60 -7.21
N ALA A 284 30.59 -6.81 -6.48
CA ALA A 284 29.30 -7.20 -5.89
C ALA A 284 28.09 -6.85 -6.78
N TYR A 285 28.30 -6.03 -7.82
CA TYR A 285 27.27 -5.53 -8.73
C TYR A 285 27.64 -5.90 -10.19
N ASP A 286 26.68 -5.97 -11.10
CA ASP A 286 26.91 -6.39 -12.48
C ASP A 286 26.56 -5.34 -13.54
N GLN A 287 25.95 -4.24 -13.14
CA GLN A 287 25.65 -3.10 -13.99
C GLN A 287 26.13 -1.77 -13.38
N VAL A 288 26.48 -0.82 -14.24
CA VAL A 288 26.79 0.58 -13.90
C VAL A 288 25.80 1.44 -14.68
N VAL A 289 24.97 2.22 -14.01
CA VAL A 289 24.03 3.14 -14.65
C VAL A 289 24.55 4.56 -14.48
N ILE A 290 24.69 5.30 -15.58
CA ILE A 290 25.11 6.72 -15.57
C ILE A 290 23.97 7.56 -16.11
N GLU A 291 23.57 8.58 -15.36
CA GLU A 291 22.56 9.53 -15.82
C GLU A 291 23.17 10.54 -16.80
N VAL A 292 22.49 10.81 -17.91
CA VAL A 292 22.91 11.76 -18.94
C VAL A 292 21.74 12.67 -19.33
N TYR A 293 21.92 13.99 -19.17
CA TYR A 293 20.97 14.99 -19.62
C TYR A 293 21.27 15.45 -21.04
N LEU A 294 20.26 15.33 -21.92
CA LEU A 294 20.31 15.77 -23.31
C LEU A 294 19.43 17.03 -23.49
N PRO A 295 20.03 18.22 -23.68
CA PRO A 295 19.25 19.46 -23.79
C PRO A 295 18.30 19.49 -25.00
N GLU A 296 17.07 19.95 -24.77
CA GLU A 296 16.03 20.09 -25.81
C GLU A 296 16.39 21.11 -26.91
N GLY A 297 17.20 22.12 -26.57
CA GLY A 297 17.63 23.17 -27.50
C GLY A 297 18.81 22.80 -28.40
N ASN A 298 19.45 21.64 -28.20
CA ASN A 298 20.62 21.24 -28.97
C ASN A 298 20.22 20.77 -30.37
N THR A 299 20.98 21.19 -31.37
CA THR A 299 20.83 20.73 -32.76
C THR A 299 21.26 19.28 -32.95
N LEU A 300 22.20 18.81 -32.13
CA LEU A 300 22.73 17.45 -32.16
C LEU A 300 23.19 17.01 -30.78
N ASN A 301 22.50 16.01 -30.21
CA ASN A 301 22.85 15.37 -28.95
C ASN A 301 23.64 14.07 -29.20
N PRO A 302 24.46 13.61 -28.25
CA PRO A 302 25.04 12.26 -28.30
C PRO A 302 23.94 11.20 -28.33
N ASN A 303 24.12 10.17 -29.15
CA ASN A 303 23.21 9.01 -29.21
C ASN A 303 23.95 7.67 -29.03
N ASN A 304 25.25 7.71 -28.81
CA ASN A 304 26.10 6.56 -28.55
C ASN A 304 27.04 6.87 -27.38
N PHE A 305 27.18 5.89 -26.48
CA PHE A 305 27.89 6.03 -25.20
C PHE A 305 28.82 4.84 -24.98
N PHE A 306 30.08 5.08 -24.63
CA PHE A 306 31.07 4.03 -24.36
C PHE A 306 31.81 4.29 -23.05
N MET A 307 32.06 3.24 -22.28
CA MET A 307 32.81 3.27 -21.03
C MET A 307 33.97 2.27 -21.10
N GLY A 308 35.20 2.71 -20.84
CA GLY A 308 36.38 1.85 -20.75
C GLY A 308 37.19 2.08 -19.49
N MET A 309 38.04 1.12 -19.11
CA MET A 309 38.85 1.20 -17.89
C MET A 309 40.30 0.78 -18.16
N ALA A 310 41.25 1.50 -17.56
CA ALA A 310 42.66 1.13 -17.54
C ALA A 310 43.24 1.15 -16.11
N ASP A 311 44.15 0.23 -15.83
CA ASP A 311 44.98 0.24 -14.63
C ASP A 311 46.19 1.15 -14.87
N VAL A 312 46.32 2.16 -14.02
CA VAL A 312 47.34 3.22 -14.07
C VAL A 312 48.22 3.26 -12.82
N GLY A 313 48.08 2.30 -11.89
CA GLY A 313 48.91 2.19 -10.69
C GLY A 313 50.36 1.77 -10.97
N GLY A 314 50.63 1.22 -12.15
CA GLY A 314 51.94 0.74 -12.64
C GLY A 314 52.23 1.11 -14.10
N GLU A 315 52.63 0.13 -14.93
CA GLU A 315 52.61 0.32 -16.39
C GLU A 315 51.16 0.34 -16.88
N TRP A 316 50.80 1.35 -17.67
CA TRP A 316 49.44 1.53 -18.20
C TRP A 316 48.97 0.24 -18.89
N THR A 317 47.86 -0.32 -18.40
CA THR A 317 47.28 -1.56 -18.91
C THR A 317 45.79 -1.39 -19.13
N TRP A 318 45.30 -1.66 -20.34
CA TRP A 318 43.87 -1.66 -20.63
C TRP A 318 43.18 -2.82 -19.93
N VAL A 319 42.08 -2.54 -19.21
CA VAL A 319 41.33 -3.54 -18.45
C VAL A 319 40.13 -4.05 -19.24
N GLY A 320 39.34 -3.16 -19.85
CA GLY A 320 38.14 -3.53 -20.61
C GLY A 320 37.35 -2.31 -21.09
N GLY A 321 36.32 -2.52 -21.90
CA GLY A 321 35.40 -1.46 -22.29
C GLY A 321 34.13 -1.96 -22.96
N ILE A 322 33.04 -1.21 -22.79
CA ILE A 322 31.67 -1.61 -23.08
C ILE A 322 30.83 -0.42 -23.57
N PHE A 323 29.89 -0.67 -24.48
CA PHE A 323 28.90 0.32 -24.90
C PHE A 323 27.72 0.37 -23.92
N GLY A 324 27.19 1.56 -23.70
CA GLY A 324 26.01 1.77 -22.88
C GLY A 324 24.71 1.63 -23.68
N GLU A 325 23.69 1.06 -23.06
CA GLU A 325 22.35 0.89 -23.64
C GLU A 325 21.35 1.87 -22.99
N ALA A 326 20.38 2.32 -23.79
CA ALA A 326 19.25 3.13 -23.33
C ALA A 326 17.99 2.68 -24.09
N THR A 327 16.87 2.49 -23.37
CA THR A 327 15.63 1.93 -23.93
C THR A 327 14.99 2.85 -24.99
N GLU A 328 15.09 4.18 -24.79
CA GLU A 328 14.78 5.21 -25.79
C GLU A 328 15.44 6.54 -25.35
N LEU A 329 16.15 7.23 -26.23
CA LEU A 329 16.78 8.52 -25.89
C LEU A 329 15.81 9.68 -26.14
N THR A 330 15.53 10.44 -25.09
CA THR A 330 14.71 11.65 -25.15
C THR A 330 15.49 12.88 -24.69
N THR A 331 14.98 14.07 -25.00
CA THR A 331 15.52 15.30 -24.41
C THR A 331 15.14 15.35 -22.92
N GLY A 332 16.10 15.67 -22.05
CA GLY A 332 15.96 15.49 -20.60
C GLY A 332 16.97 14.49 -20.04
N TRP A 333 16.74 14.01 -18.82
CA TRP A 333 17.57 12.99 -18.17
C TRP A 333 17.28 11.61 -18.74
N ASN A 334 18.36 10.88 -19.07
CA ASN A 334 18.32 9.52 -19.58
C ASN A 334 19.26 8.65 -18.74
N SER A 335 18.87 7.40 -18.48
CA SER A 335 19.73 6.42 -17.80
C SER A 335 20.47 5.59 -18.84
N ILE A 336 21.80 5.65 -18.82
CA ILE A 336 22.66 4.86 -19.69
C ILE A 336 23.21 3.67 -18.91
N VAL A 337 22.82 2.46 -19.29
CA VAL A 337 23.16 1.22 -18.59
C VAL A 337 24.39 0.59 -19.24
N TYR A 338 25.44 0.34 -18.45
CA TYR A 338 26.63 -0.39 -18.88
C TYR A 338 26.70 -1.72 -18.11
N THR A 339 27.10 -2.80 -18.78
CA THR A 339 27.33 -4.12 -18.14
C THR A 339 28.83 -4.45 -18.17
N PRO A 340 29.62 -4.06 -17.15
CA PRO A 340 31.06 -4.22 -17.20
C PRO A 340 31.48 -5.69 -17.21
N ASP A 341 32.50 -6.02 -18.01
CA ASP A 341 33.02 -7.38 -18.08
C ASP A 341 33.71 -7.82 -16.76
N ASN A 342 34.03 -9.10 -16.65
CA ASN A 342 34.66 -9.66 -15.44
C ASN A 342 36.01 -9.00 -15.10
N ALA A 343 36.74 -8.46 -16.08
CA ALA A 343 38.01 -7.78 -15.82
C ALA A 343 37.77 -6.41 -15.21
N MET A 344 36.74 -5.69 -15.67
CA MET A 344 36.32 -4.41 -15.10
C MET A 344 35.72 -4.53 -13.70
N ARG A 345 35.10 -5.66 -13.37
CA ARG A 345 34.49 -5.94 -12.05
C ARG A 345 35.45 -6.53 -11.01
N ALA A 346 36.71 -6.77 -11.36
CA ALA A 346 37.71 -7.32 -10.44
C ALA A 346 38.90 -6.37 -10.20
N PRO A 347 38.67 -5.10 -9.78
CA PRO A 347 39.74 -4.17 -9.49
C PRO A 347 40.54 -4.62 -8.26
N VAL A 348 41.86 -4.43 -8.31
CA VAL A 348 42.76 -4.71 -7.20
C VAL A 348 42.75 -3.50 -6.26
N ALA A 349 42.36 -3.69 -5.01
CA ALA A 349 42.15 -2.61 -4.03
C ALA A 349 43.32 -1.62 -3.92
N ASP A 350 44.55 -2.13 -4.07
CA ASP A 350 45.81 -1.39 -3.92
C ASP A 350 46.24 -0.61 -5.18
N HIS A 351 45.52 -0.75 -6.30
CA HIS A 351 45.85 -0.17 -7.60
C HIS A 351 45.15 1.19 -7.82
N SER A 352 45.50 1.87 -8.92
CA SER A 352 44.82 3.10 -9.36
C SER A 352 44.28 2.88 -10.75
N TYR A 353 43.05 3.31 -11.02
CA TYR A 353 42.34 3.08 -12.26
C TYR A 353 41.92 4.40 -12.92
N MET A 354 41.74 4.38 -14.23
CA MET A 354 41.19 5.48 -15.01
C MET A 354 39.98 4.97 -15.79
N LEU A 355 38.82 5.60 -15.60
CA LEU A 355 37.58 5.32 -16.31
C LEU A 355 37.42 6.33 -17.46
N TYR A 356 37.30 5.84 -18.69
CA TYR A 356 37.18 6.62 -19.90
C TYR A 356 35.74 6.58 -20.41
N LEU A 357 35.05 7.71 -20.41
CA LEU A 357 33.73 7.87 -21.01
C LEU A 357 33.87 8.53 -22.38
N SER A 358 33.20 7.98 -23.41
CA SER A 358 33.19 8.51 -24.77
C SER A 358 31.76 8.69 -25.26
N PHE A 359 31.49 9.87 -25.82
CA PHE A 359 30.18 10.33 -26.27
C PHE A 359 30.28 10.77 -27.73
N PHE A 360 29.42 10.23 -28.60
CA PHE A 360 29.34 10.65 -29.99
C PHE A 360 27.92 10.52 -30.54
N SER A 361 27.65 11.22 -31.64
CA SER A 361 26.44 11.01 -32.43
C SER A 361 26.81 10.25 -33.70
N ALA A 362 26.14 9.14 -33.99
CA ALA A 362 26.31 8.40 -35.23
C ALA A 362 24.96 8.19 -35.93
N ASP A 363 24.97 8.20 -37.27
CA ASP A 363 23.80 7.82 -38.07
C ASP A 363 23.61 6.29 -38.11
N GLU A 364 22.53 5.81 -38.72
CA GLU A 364 22.22 4.38 -38.87
C GLU A 364 23.31 3.59 -39.62
N ALA A 365 24.23 4.27 -40.32
CA ALA A 365 25.38 3.67 -41.01
C ALA A 365 26.68 3.75 -40.19
N GLY A 366 26.63 4.22 -38.93
CA GLY A 366 27.76 4.33 -38.02
C GLY A 366 28.69 5.52 -38.31
N ASN A 367 28.31 6.45 -39.19
CA ASN A 367 29.13 7.62 -39.47
C ASN A 367 29.01 8.63 -38.33
N LYS A 368 30.14 8.96 -37.71
CA LYS A 368 30.17 9.90 -36.58
C LYS A 368 30.00 11.35 -37.04
N THR A 369 29.14 12.08 -36.36
CA THR A 369 28.98 13.52 -36.51
C THR A 369 29.53 14.23 -35.28
N VAL A 370 30.34 15.26 -35.51
CA VAL A 370 31.03 16.01 -34.46
C VAL A 370 30.01 16.77 -33.60
N LEU A 371 30.03 16.52 -32.29
CA LEU A 371 29.25 17.26 -31.31
C LEU A 371 29.86 18.64 -31.09
N THR A 372 29.02 19.67 -30.97
CA THR A 372 29.47 21.07 -30.78
C THR A 372 28.82 21.76 -29.59
N GLU A 373 27.76 21.18 -29.03
CA GLU A 373 26.93 21.76 -27.96
C GLU A 373 27.05 20.92 -26.69
N PRO A 374 26.96 21.54 -25.50
CA PRO A 374 27.17 20.84 -24.24
C PRO A 374 26.02 19.88 -23.89
N PHE A 375 26.35 18.85 -23.12
CA PHE A 375 25.41 17.93 -22.46
C PHE A 375 25.90 17.69 -21.02
N TYR A 376 25.12 17.00 -20.19
CA TYR A 376 25.42 16.91 -18.76
C TYR A 376 25.40 15.47 -18.25
N LEU A 377 26.30 15.14 -17.31
CA LEU A 377 26.37 13.84 -16.64
C LEU A 377 25.91 13.99 -15.19
N GLY A 378 25.07 13.07 -14.74
CA GLY A 378 24.56 12.99 -13.37
C GLY A 378 25.35 12.00 -12.54
N GLY A 379 24.68 11.38 -11.57
CA GLY A 379 25.27 10.34 -10.72
C GLY A 379 25.57 9.06 -11.50
N ALA A 380 26.31 8.15 -10.86
CA ALA A 380 26.37 6.77 -11.30
C ALA A 380 26.10 5.79 -10.18
N MET A 381 25.32 4.76 -10.52
CA MET A 381 24.86 3.72 -9.61
C MET A 381 25.42 2.37 -10.06
N LEU A 382 26.02 1.65 -9.12
CA LEU A 382 26.29 0.22 -9.23
C LEU A 382 25.02 -0.49 -8.87
N VAL A 383 24.35 -1.03 -9.87
CA VAL A 383 23.13 -1.79 -9.66
C VAL A 383 23.46 -3.26 -9.77
N SER A 384 22.96 -4.01 -8.80
CA SER A 384 22.86 -5.45 -8.98
C SER A 384 21.69 -5.62 -9.92
N SER A 385 21.83 -6.45 -10.96
CA SER A 385 20.65 -7.07 -11.51
C SER A 385 20.00 -7.75 -10.31
N ALA A 386 18.92 -7.12 -9.79
CA ALA A 386 17.96 -7.79 -8.93
C ALA A 386 17.82 -9.13 -9.59
N ALA A 387 18.22 -10.20 -8.86
CA ALA A 387 18.40 -11.53 -9.44
C ALA A 387 17.35 -11.63 -10.51
N VAL A 388 17.80 -11.61 -11.78
CA VAL A 388 16.88 -11.91 -12.84
C VAL A 388 16.46 -13.29 -12.40
N SER A 389 15.30 -13.37 -11.74
CA SER A 389 14.46 -14.53 -11.82
C SER A 389 14.49 -14.74 -13.31
N PRO A 390 15.16 -15.79 -13.82
CA PRO A 390 15.20 -16.05 -15.26
C PRO A 390 13.77 -15.78 -15.72
N PRO A 391 13.56 -14.84 -16.67
CA PRO A 391 12.27 -14.20 -16.93
C PRO A 391 11.20 -15.24 -16.71
N ALA A 392 10.28 -15.07 -15.74
CA ALA A 392 9.50 -16.17 -15.17
C ALA A 392 9.46 -17.44 -16.05
N PRO A 393 9.98 -18.57 -15.55
CA PRO A 393 11.15 -19.26 -16.14
C PRO A 393 11.30 -19.15 -17.68
N GLU A 394 12.45 -18.66 -18.14
CA GLU A 394 12.97 -19.03 -19.45
C GLU A 394 13.13 -20.55 -19.45
N ARG A 395 12.16 -21.27 -20.02
CA ARG A 395 12.35 -22.68 -20.25
C ARG A 395 13.36 -22.80 -21.37
N ILE A 396 14.59 -23.17 -21.01
CA ILE A 396 15.63 -23.55 -21.95
C ILE A 396 15.02 -24.58 -22.91
N LEU A 397 14.78 -24.15 -24.15
CA LEU A 397 14.23 -25.00 -25.20
C LEU A 397 15.29 -25.98 -25.69
N TRP A 398 16.53 -25.51 -25.70
CA TRP A 398 17.69 -26.24 -26.18
C TRP A 398 18.97 -25.71 -25.55
N THR A 399 19.79 -26.61 -25.01
CA THR A 399 21.13 -26.32 -24.50
C THR A 399 22.17 -26.62 -25.59
N ALA A 400 23.12 -25.70 -25.75
CA ALA A 400 24.12 -25.72 -26.82
C ALA A 400 24.86 -27.07 -26.97
N TRP A 401 25.21 -27.72 -25.84
CA TRP A 401 25.87 -29.02 -25.86
C TRP A 401 25.57 -29.89 -24.62
N GLU A 402 24.69 -30.88 -24.77
CA GLU A 402 24.64 -32.04 -23.88
C GLU A 402 25.39 -33.22 -24.50
N THR A 403 26.02 -34.08 -23.68
CA THR A 403 26.77 -35.28 -24.11
C THR A 403 25.97 -36.28 -24.96
N LYS A 404 24.68 -36.03 -25.22
CA LYS A 404 23.75 -36.79 -26.05
C LYS A 404 23.39 -36.16 -27.41
N ASN A 405 23.78 -34.92 -27.72
CA ASN A 405 23.32 -34.16 -28.90
C ASN A 405 23.91 -34.50 -30.30
N PRO A 406 25.16 -34.98 -30.48
CA PRO A 406 25.79 -34.95 -31.82
C PRO A 406 25.21 -35.93 -32.87
N GLY A 407 24.31 -36.84 -32.49
CA GLY A 407 23.67 -37.78 -33.42
C GLY A 407 22.35 -37.30 -34.05
N MET A 408 21.80 -36.17 -33.59
CA MET A 408 20.44 -35.72 -33.97
C MET A 408 20.40 -34.42 -34.79
N ILE A 409 21.54 -33.75 -34.95
CA ILE A 409 21.66 -32.50 -35.71
C ILE A 409 22.03 -32.81 -37.17
N GLY A 410 21.19 -32.39 -38.11
CA GLY A 410 21.39 -32.48 -39.55
C GLY A 410 21.76 -31.15 -40.17
N HIS A 411 22.45 -31.18 -41.32
CA HIS A 411 22.88 -29.98 -42.05
C HIS A 411 21.92 -29.55 -43.17
N ASP A 412 20.75 -30.19 -43.27
CA ASP A 412 19.73 -29.97 -44.32
C ASP A 412 20.31 -29.79 -45.74
N ASN A 413 21.15 -30.75 -46.15
CA ASN A 413 21.86 -30.76 -47.46
C ASN A 413 22.85 -29.61 -47.75
N THR A 414 23.19 -28.75 -46.79
CA THR A 414 24.21 -27.68 -46.99
C THR A 414 25.66 -28.12 -46.74
N GLY A 415 25.85 -29.29 -46.14
CA GLY A 415 27.17 -29.88 -45.89
C GLY A 415 27.96 -29.22 -44.75
N SER A 416 27.30 -28.42 -43.91
CA SER A 416 27.87 -27.93 -42.64
C SER A 416 28.15 -29.09 -41.68
N SER A 417 29.07 -28.86 -40.74
CA SER A 417 29.38 -29.82 -39.68
C SER A 417 29.36 -29.14 -38.31
N PHE A 418 29.14 -29.94 -37.26
CA PHE A 418 28.87 -29.46 -35.92
C PHE A 418 29.84 -30.09 -34.91
N ALA A 419 30.40 -29.28 -34.02
CA ALA A 419 31.36 -29.72 -33.01
C ALA A 419 31.13 -29.02 -31.67
N GLU A 420 31.74 -29.53 -30.60
CA GLU A 420 31.72 -28.89 -29.28
C GLU A 420 32.68 -27.70 -29.26
N GLY A 421 32.18 -26.50 -28.95
CA GLY A 421 32.96 -25.28 -28.77
C GLY A 421 33.59 -25.22 -27.37
N LYS A 422 34.59 -26.06 -27.10
CA LYS A 422 35.21 -26.22 -25.76
C LYS A 422 35.86 -24.96 -25.21
N ASP A 423 36.30 -24.08 -26.09
CA ASP A 423 37.03 -22.86 -25.75
C ASP A 423 36.11 -21.61 -25.72
N ILE A 424 34.85 -21.76 -26.12
CA ILE A 424 33.85 -20.68 -26.19
C ILE A 424 32.63 -21.13 -25.39
N LEU A 425 32.49 -20.59 -24.17
CA LEU A 425 31.41 -20.95 -23.25
C LEU A 425 30.27 -19.92 -23.33
N THR A 426 29.03 -20.38 -23.12
CA THR A 426 27.88 -19.49 -22.89
C THR A 426 28.07 -18.70 -21.59
N ALA A 427 27.26 -17.65 -21.36
CA ALA A 427 27.28 -16.89 -20.11
C ALA A 427 27.10 -17.76 -18.85
N THR A 428 26.40 -18.89 -18.99
CA THR A 428 26.15 -19.89 -17.94
C THR A 428 27.25 -20.96 -17.80
N GLY A 429 28.35 -20.84 -18.56
CA GLY A 429 29.50 -21.74 -18.49
C GLY A 429 29.33 -23.08 -19.23
N ILE A 430 28.35 -23.19 -20.13
CA ILE A 430 28.10 -24.39 -20.94
C ILE A 430 28.91 -24.31 -22.24
N SER A 431 29.49 -25.44 -22.70
CA SER A 431 30.16 -25.50 -24.01
C SER A 431 29.19 -25.11 -25.13
N SER A 432 29.57 -24.16 -25.98
CA SER A 432 28.78 -23.76 -27.15
C SER A 432 28.74 -24.87 -28.24
N LEU A 433 27.80 -24.77 -29.17
CA LEU A 433 27.77 -25.57 -30.40
C LEU A 433 28.54 -24.84 -31.50
N GLN A 434 29.69 -25.36 -31.90
CA GLN A 434 30.43 -24.84 -33.04
C GLN A 434 29.77 -25.27 -34.36
N ILE A 435 29.37 -24.30 -35.17
CA ILE A 435 28.88 -24.48 -36.54
C ILE A 435 30.03 -24.23 -37.51
N ILE A 436 30.33 -25.22 -38.35
CA ILE A 436 31.40 -25.15 -39.35
C ILE A 436 30.75 -25.16 -40.74
N PRO A 437 30.69 -24.01 -41.45
CA PRO A 437 30.18 -23.93 -42.81
C PRO A 437 30.93 -24.85 -43.80
N SER A 438 30.25 -25.29 -44.86
CA SER A 438 30.89 -26.09 -45.92
C SER A 438 31.83 -25.27 -46.81
N GLY A 439 31.66 -23.93 -46.81
CA GLY A 439 32.37 -23.02 -47.72
C GLY A 439 31.95 -23.14 -49.19
N THR A 440 30.85 -23.83 -49.51
CA THR A 440 30.42 -24.07 -50.90
C THR A 440 28.97 -23.71 -51.19
N THR A 441 28.17 -23.40 -50.17
CA THR A 441 26.75 -23.06 -50.29
C THR A 441 26.48 -21.66 -49.74
N GLU A 442 25.54 -20.93 -50.36
CA GLU A 442 25.15 -19.57 -49.94
C GLU A 442 24.44 -19.53 -48.58
N GLU A 443 23.94 -20.68 -48.10
CA GLU A 443 23.32 -20.85 -46.80
C GLU A 443 24.05 -21.94 -46.02
N THR A 444 24.25 -21.70 -44.72
CA THR A 444 24.68 -22.73 -43.77
C THR A 444 23.45 -23.14 -42.97
N LYS A 445 23.03 -24.41 -43.05
CA LYS A 445 21.80 -24.86 -42.37
C LYS A 445 22.07 -25.82 -41.22
N MET A 446 21.14 -25.83 -40.29
CA MET A 446 21.06 -26.75 -39.17
C MET A 446 19.61 -27.17 -38.99
N ALA A 447 19.36 -28.44 -38.70
CA ALA A 447 18.03 -28.92 -38.36
C ALA A 447 18.09 -30.02 -37.31
N PHE A 448 17.13 -30.05 -36.40
CA PHE A 448 17.06 -31.09 -35.36
C PHE A 448 15.62 -31.38 -34.97
N PRO A 449 15.30 -32.62 -34.56
CA PRO A 449 13.96 -33.00 -34.16
C PRO A 449 13.68 -32.56 -32.71
N VAL A 450 12.43 -32.13 -32.44
CA VAL A 450 11.94 -31.74 -31.12
C VAL A 450 10.52 -32.28 -30.91
N SER A 451 10.19 -32.73 -29.70
CA SER A 451 8.81 -33.15 -29.37
C SER A 451 7.90 -31.95 -29.19
N GLY A 452 6.62 -32.09 -29.51
CA GLY A 452 5.62 -31.06 -29.28
C GLY A 452 5.49 -30.68 -27.81
N ALA A 453 5.66 -31.65 -26.89
CA ALA A 453 5.73 -31.40 -25.45
C ALA A 453 6.85 -30.41 -25.04
N ASN A 454 7.99 -30.43 -25.74
CA ASN A 454 9.10 -29.51 -25.47
C ASN A 454 8.91 -28.14 -26.13
N LEU A 455 7.96 -28.00 -27.04
CA LEU A 455 7.64 -26.74 -27.73
C LEU A 455 6.43 -26.04 -27.11
N GLN A 456 5.85 -26.55 -26.01
CA GLN A 456 4.63 -25.96 -25.43
C GLN A 456 4.82 -24.49 -25.00
N THR A 457 6.04 -24.09 -24.66
CA THR A 457 6.38 -22.70 -24.33
C THR A 457 6.52 -21.78 -25.53
N TRP A 458 6.42 -22.29 -26.76
CA TRP A 458 6.33 -21.44 -27.97
C TRP A 458 5.02 -20.65 -28.02
N SER A 459 4.06 -20.98 -27.14
CA SER A 459 2.88 -20.16 -26.87
C SER A 459 3.24 -18.74 -26.39
N LEU A 460 4.40 -18.55 -25.75
CA LEU A 460 4.93 -17.22 -25.34
C LEU A 460 5.22 -16.29 -26.53
N GLY A 461 5.29 -16.84 -27.74
CA GLY A 461 5.29 -16.05 -28.97
C GLY A 461 6.64 -15.53 -29.44
N ARG A 462 7.71 -15.60 -28.64
CA ARG A 462 9.07 -15.22 -29.03
C ARG A 462 10.10 -16.28 -28.64
N VAL A 463 11.16 -16.40 -29.45
CA VAL A 463 12.32 -17.26 -29.18
C VAL A 463 13.60 -16.44 -29.32
N GLU A 464 14.48 -16.55 -28.33
CA GLU A 464 15.83 -16.00 -28.36
C GLU A 464 16.84 -17.12 -28.64
N LEU A 465 17.80 -16.86 -29.53
CA LEU A 465 18.96 -17.72 -29.78
C LEU A 465 20.24 -16.95 -29.50
N GLU A 466 21.08 -17.46 -28.61
CA GLU A 466 22.43 -16.94 -28.40
C GLU A 466 23.35 -17.37 -29.56
N ILE A 467 24.08 -16.42 -30.15
CA ILE A 467 25.07 -16.69 -31.21
C ILE A 467 26.37 -15.94 -30.94
N TYR A 468 27.49 -16.66 -30.88
CA TYR A 468 28.82 -16.08 -30.84
C TYR A 468 29.38 -15.92 -32.24
N LEU A 469 29.71 -14.67 -32.58
CA LEU A 469 30.28 -14.27 -33.86
C LEU A 469 31.73 -13.82 -33.63
N PRO A 470 32.73 -14.67 -33.91
CA PRO A 470 34.12 -14.32 -33.67
C PRO A 470 34.49 -13.03 -34.42
N PRO A 471 35.04 -12.01 -33.73
CA PRO A 471 35.40 -10.74 -34.36
C PRO A 471 36.58 -10.89 -35.33
N THR A 472 37.31 -12.01 -35.25
CA THR A 472 38.38 -12.35 -36.19
C THR A 472 37.88 -12.89 -37.53
N ASN A 473 36.60 -13.25 -37.65
CA ASN A 473 36.05 -13.75 -38.91
C ASN A 473 35.92 -12.61 -39.92
N THR A 474 36.24 -12.92 -41.17
CA THR A 474 36.12 -11.98 -42.29
C THR A 474 34.67 -11.73 -42.67
N VAL A 475 33.83 -12.77 -42.56
CA VAL A 475 32.39 -12.73 -42.85
C VAL A 475 31.64 -13.59 -41.83
N ASN A 476 30.85 -12.94 -40.97
CA ASN A 476 29.92 -13.59 -40.04
C ASN A 476 28.50 -13.59 -40.64
N PRO A 477 27.60 -14.51 -40.25
CA PRO A 477 26.19 -14.40 -40.61
C PRO A 477 25.59 -13.10 -40.04
N ASN A 478 24.83 -12.38 -40.86
CA ASN A 478 24.05 -11.19 -40.45
C ASN A 478 22.54 -11.36 -40.67
N ALA A 479 22.12 -12.53 -41.14
CA ALA A 479 20.72 -12.89 -41.29
C ALA A 479 20.52 -14.37 -40.91
N VAL A 480 19.50 -14.63 -40.09
CA VAL A 480 19.13 -15.99 -39.66
C VAL A 480 17.64 -16.20 -39.88
N PHE A 481 17.28 -17.31 -40.50
CA PHE A 481 15.90 -17.74 -40.64
C PHE A 481 15.66 -18.98 -39.78
N MET A 482 14.56 -18.99 -39.02
CA MET A 482 14.08 -20.15 -38.26
C MET A 482 12.77 -20.67 -38.87
N GLY A 483 12.64 -21.99 -39.04
CA GLY A 483 11.41 -22.60 -39.52
C GLY A 483 11.06 -23.91 -38.82
N MET A 484 9.81 -24.33 -38.96
CA MET A 484 9.26 -25.49 -38.27
C MET A 484 8.42 -26.36 -39.22
N ALA A 485 8.58 -27.68 -39.11
CA ALA A 485 7.75 -28.66 -39.80
C ALA A 485 7.21 -29.73 -38.83
N ASP A 486 5.94 -30.10 -38.98
CA ASP A 486 5.31 -31.22 -38.27
C ASP A 486 5.68 -32.53 -38.97
N ILE A 487 6.19 -33.48 -38.18
CA ILE A 487 6.58 -34.82 -38.61
C ILE A 487 5.89 -35.93 -37.80
N THR A 488 4.83 -35.59 -37.04
CA THR A 488 4.01 -36.55 -36.30
C THR A 488 3.37 -37.58 -37.25
N GLY A 489 3.04 -37.13 -38.48
CA GLY A 489 2.46 -37.94 -39.56
C GLY A 489 3.20 -37.75 -40.89
N GLU A 490 2.49 -37.40 -41.96
CA GLU A 490 3.14 -36.93 -43.19
C GLU A 490 3.77 -35.55 -42.96
N TRP A 491 4.96 -35.33 -43.52
CA TRP A 491 5.71 -34.08 -43.35
C TRP A 491 4.87 -32.89 -43.82
N ALA A 492 4.71 -31.88 -42.96
CA ALA A 492 3.99 -30.65 -43.26
C ALA A 492 4.73 -29.43 -42.71
N TRP A 493 4.90 -28.39 -43.53
CA TRP A 493 5.48 -27.11 -43.09
C TRP A 493 4.50 -26.37 -42.18
N VAL A 494 4.97 -25.91 -41.02
CA VAL A 494 4.15 -25.21 -40.01
C VAL A 494 4.27 -23.70 -40.19
N GLY A 495 5.49 -23.18 -40.30
CA GLY A 495 5.75 -21.75 -40.38
C GLY A 495 7.25 -21.44 -40.34
N GLY A 496 7.62 -20.19 -40.55
CA GLY A 496 9.00 -19.74 -40.37
C GLY A 496 9.14 -18.23 -40.37
N VAL A 497 10.17 -17.75 -39.70
CA VAL A 497 10.36 -16.35 -39.31
C VAL A 497 11.83 -15.96 -39.42
N TRP A 498 12.06 -14.69 -39.75
CA TRP A 498 13.41 -14.11 -39.77
C TRP A 498 13.76 -13.57 -38.39
N GLY A 499 15.00 -13.80 -37.97
CA GLY A 499 15.51 -13.31 -36.71
C GLY A 499 16.02 -11.88 -36.83
N VAL A 500 15.83 -11.10 -35.76
CA VAL A 500 16.42 -9.78 -35.57
C VAL A 500 17.65 -9.94 -34.67
N PHE A 501 18.80 -9.40 -35.08
CA PHE A 501 20.00 -9.38 -34.25
C PHE A 501 19.90 -8.25 -33.23
N GLU A 502 20.21 -8.56 -31.97
CA GLU A 502 20.30 -7.61 -30.86
C GLU A 502 21.67 -7.73 -30.17
N GLY A 503 22.29 -6.57 -29.89
CA GLY A 503 23.59 -6.44 -29.23
C GLY A 503 24.80 -6.41 -30.18
N ASP A 504 25.84 -5.66 -29.78
CA ASP A 504 27.09 -5.42 -30.55
C ASP A 504 28.34 -6.10 -29.95
N THR A 505 28.17 -7.07 -29.05
CA THR A 505 29.30 -7.80 -28.45
C THR A 505 29.52 -9.18 -29.10
N GLU A 506 30.66 -9.81 -28.84
CA GLU A 506 31.05 -11.08 -29.48
C GLU A 506 30.00 -12.20 -29.35
N TRP A 507 29.16 -12.16 -28.30
CA TRP A 507 27.89 -12.89 -28.19
C TRP A 507 26.73 -11.96 -28.54
N ALA A 508 26.10 -12.19 -29.69
CA ALA A 508 24.87 -11.53 -30.09
C ALA A 508 23.64 -12.40 -29.75
N LYS A 509 22.48 -11.75 -29.67
CA LYS A 509 21.19 -12.42 -29.56
C LYS A 509 20.46 -12.36 -30.89
N VAL A 510 19.76 -13.43 -31.25
CA VAL A 510 18.87 -13.45 -32.40
C VAL A 510 17.45 -13.71 -31.90
N ILE A 511 16.59 -12.71 -32.06
CA ILE A 511 15.20 -12.73 -31.61
C ILE A 511 14.28 -13.12 -32.76
N PHE A 512 13.45 -14.13 -32.53
CA PHE A 512 12.44 -14.61 -33.47
C PHE A 512 11.04 -14.42 -32.87
N ASP A 513 10.28 -13.47 -33.39
CA ASP A 513 8.83 -13.41 -33.14
C ASP A 513 8.16 -14.53 -33.94
N LEU A 514 7.61 -15.51 -33.23
CA LEU A 514 7.10 -16.74 -33.84
C LEU A 514 5.84 -16.47 -34.67
N ASP A 515 5.78 -17.10 -35.85
CA ASP A 515 4.58 -17.15 -36.68
C ASP A 515 3.43 -17.75 -35.83
N PRO A 516 2.21 -17.21 -35.90
CA PRO A 516 1.08 -17.71 -35.10
C PRO A 516 0.85 -19.23 -35.21
N ASN A 517 1.17 -19.84 -36.34
CA ASN A 517 1.04 -21.29 -36.54
C ASN A 517 2.10 -22.10 -35.78
N MET A 518 3.26 -21.50 -35.48
CA MET A 518 4.34 -22.10 -34.70
C MET A 518 4.06 -22.06 -33.18
N ARG A 519 3.17 -21.17 -32.72
CA ARG A 519 2.87 -20.94 -31.29
C ARG A 519 2.00 -22.01 -30.63
N LYS A 520 1.34 -22.89 -31.40
CA LYS A 520 0.39 -23.90 -30.89
C LYS A 520 0.75 -25.34 -31.27
N PRO A 521 1.94 -25.85 -30.89
CA PRO A 521 2.33 -27.22 -31.20
C PRO A 521 1.45 -28.23 -30.46
N ASN A 522 1.07 -29.31 -31.13
CA ASN A 522 0.38 -30.43 -30.50
C ASN A 522 1.30 -31.07 -29.44
N PRO A 523 0.91 -31.17 -28.16
CA PRO A 523 1.75 -31.74 -27.10
C PRO A 523 2.26 -33.15 -27.41
N ASN A 524 1.47 -33.95 -28.14
CA ASN A 524 1.81 -35.32 -28.53
C ASN A 524 2.49 -35.41 -29.90
N GLY A 525 2.78 -34.27 -30.53
CA GLY A 525 3.40 -34.18 -31.85
C GLY A 525 4.93 -34.35 -31.84
N ALA A 526 5.51 -34.46 -33.02
CA ALA A 526 6.95 -34.42 -33.27
C ALA A 526 7.22 -33.43 -34.40
N TYR A 527 8.26 -32.61 -34.25
CA TYR A 527 8.57 -31.49 -35.14
C TYR A 527 10.05 -31.47 -35.53
N PHE A 528 10.39 -30.87 -36.67
CA PHE A 528 11.75 -30.43 -37.00
C PHE A 528 11.85 -28.92 -36.89
N ILE A 529 12.89 -28.44 -36.21
CA ILE A 529 13.28 -27.03 -36.22
C ILE A 529 14.46 -26.86 -37.18
N TYR A 530 14.37 -25.86 -38.06
CA TYR A 530 15.36 -25.54 -39.08
C TYR A 530 15.92 -24.14 -38.83
N PHE A 531 17.24 -24.01 -38.95
CA PHE A 531 17.94 -22.74 -39.00
C PHE A 531 18.70 -22.61 -40.32
N ALA A 532 18.65 -21.42 -40.93
CA ALA A 532 19.49 -21.06 -42.05
C ALA A 532 20.26 -19.77 -41.73
N PHE A 533 21.58 -19.88 -41.66
CA PHE A 533 22.51 -18.79 -41.39
C PHE A 533 23.12 -18.31 -42.71
N MET A 534 23.12 -17.00 -42.93
CA MET A 534 23.67 -16.39 -44.15
C MET A 534 24.21 -14.99 -43.89
N TYR A 535 25.11 -14.55 -44.76
CA TYR A 535 25.47 -13.15 -44.89
C TYR A 535 24.82 -12.58 -46.14
N THR A 536 24.09 -11.48 -46.00
CA THR A 536 23.49 -10.71 -47.10
C THR A 536 24.05 -9.30 -47.13
N ASP A 537 24.50 -8.83 -48.28
CA ASP A 537 24.88 -7.43 -48.49
C ASP A 537 23.63 -6.52 -48.62
N GLU A 538 23.84 -5.20 -48.70
CA GLU A 538 22.78 -4.18 -48.85
C GLU A 538 21.88 -4.39 -50.09
N ASN A 539 22.34 -5.17 -51.08
CA ASN A 539 21.59 -5.47 -52.30
C ASN A 539 20.90 -6.86 -52.23
N GLY A 540 20.99 -7.55 -51.09
CA GLY A 540 20.44 -8.88 -50.87
C GLY A 540 21.26 -10.01 -51.49
N ASN A 541 22.49 -9.76 -51.95
CA ASN A 541 23.36 -10.82 -52.45
C ASN A 541 23.96 -11.61 -51.29
N LYS A 542 23.93 -12.94 -51.40
CA LYS A 542 24.46 -13.83 -50.37
C LYS A 542 25.96 -14.05 -50.55
N THR A 543 26.71 -13.93 -49.46
CA THR A 543 28.12 -14.33 -49.41
C THR A 543 28.26 -15.68 -48.72
N VAL A 544 29.05 -16.57 -49.32
CA VAL A 544 29.31 -17.90 -48.75
C VAL A 544 30.12 -17.77 -47.47
N LEU A 545 29.58 -18.29 -46.37
CA LEU A 545 30.27 -18.38 -45.09
C LEU A 545 31.33 -19.48 -45.15
N THR A 546 32.56 -19.19 -44.70
CA THR A 546 33.68 -20.14 -44.70
C THR A 546 34.29 -20.37 -43.33
N GLU A 547 34.01 -19.48 -42.37
CA GLU A 547 34.61 -19.48 -41.04
C GLU A 547 33.58 -19.89 -39.98
N PRO A 548 34.01 -20.58 -38.90
CA PRO A 548 33.09 -21.10 -37.91
C PRO A 548 32.50 -19.99 -37.03
N PHE A 549 31.28 -20.21 -36.56
CA PHE A 549 30.59 -19.42 -35.54
C PHE A 549 29.96 -20.39 -34.53
N TYR A 550 29.46 -19.89 -33.41
CA TYR A 550 29.02 -20.75 -32.31
C TYR A 550 27.62 -20.39 -31.84
N LEU A 551 26.82 -21.38 -31.47
CA LEU A 551 25.49 -21.17 -30.89
C LEU A 551 25.53 -21.48 -29.39
N GLY A 552 24.84 -20.64 -28.62
CA GLY A 552 24.58 -20.82 -27.21
C GLY A 552 23.23 -21.49 -26.99
N SER A 553 22.56 -21.16 -25.89
CA SER A 553 21.25 -21.72 -25.58
C SER A 553 20.15 -21.01 -26.37
N MET A 554 18.98 -21.67 -26.43
CA MET A 554 17.76 -21.11 -27.02
C MET A 554 16.67 -21.03 -25.96
N TYR A 555 16.00 -19.89 -25.86
CA TYR A 555 15.02 -19.56 -24.83
C TYR A 555 13.67 -19.20 -25.45
N ALA A 556 12.57 -19.63 -24.84
CA ALA A 556 11.24 -19.11 -25.16
C ALA A 556 10.97 -17.91 -24.26
N MET A 557 10.51 -16.80 -24.84
CA MET A 557 10.25 -15.55 -24.14
C MET A 557 8.88 -15.01 -24.53
N PRO A 558 8.25 -14.21 -23.66
CA PRO A 558 7.09 -13.42 -24.04
C PRO A 558 7.48 -12.35 -25.07
N VAL A 559 6.54 -11.96 -25.93
CA VAL A 559 6.70 -10.78 -26.80
C VAL A 559 6.50 -9.52 -25.93
N PRO A 560 7.48 -8.60 -25.84
CA PRO A 560 7.35 -7.35 -25.10
C PRO A 560 6.13 -6.55 -25.59
N GLY A 561 5.25 -6.19 -24.66
CA GLY A 561 3.99 -5.51 -24.97
C GLY A 561 2.80 -6.44 -25.23
N GLU A 562 3.01 -7.74 -25.45
CA GLU A 562 1.97 -8.76 -25.24
C GLU A 562 2.08 -9.22 -23.78
N ALA A 563 1.32 -8.59 -22.88
CA ALA A 563 1.19 -9.11 -21.52
C ALA A 563 0.63 -10.54 -21.58
N ASP A 564 1.14 -11.40 -20.70
CA ASP A 564 0.77 -12.82 -20.53
C ASP A 564 -0.71 -12.91 -20.11
N GLN A 565 -1.61 -12.70 -21.06
CA GLN A 565 -3.05 -12.60 -20.85
C GLN A 565 -3.75 -13.82 -21.41
N THR A 566 -4.32 -14.63 -20.53
CA THR A 566 -5.30 -15.65 -20.94
C THR A 566 -6.67 -14.98 -20.94
N LEU A 567 -7.31 -14.91 -22.11
CA LEU A 567 -8.67 -14.39 -22.26
C LEU A 567 -9.65 -15.28 -21.48
N THR A 568 -10.25 -14.80 -20.39
CA THR A 568 -11.21 -15.60 -19.59
C THR A 568 -12.57 -15.74 -20.27
N TRP A 569 -13.05 -14.69 -20.95
CA TRP A 569 -14.19 -14.80 -21.85
C TRP A 569 -14.05 -13.88 -23.06
N ALA A 570 -14.48 -14.39 -24.22
CA ALA A 570 -14.32 -13.78 -25.53
C ALA A 570 -15.10 -12.46 -25.72
N PRO A 571 -14.67 -11.59 -26.67
CA PRO A 571 -15.34 -10.34 -26.99
C PRO A 571 -16.83 -10.52 -27.27
N TRP A 572 -17.61 -9.47 -26.97
CA TRP A 572 -19.07 -9.46 -26.94
C TRP A 572 -19.76 -9.77 -28.27
N GLU A 573 -19.01 -9.84 -29.37
CA GLU A 573 -19.49 -10.39 -30.65
C GLU A 573 -19.96 -11.85 -30.57
N SER A 574 -19.43 -12.61 -29.61
CA SER A 574 -19.68 -14.04 -29.46
C SER A 574 -20.77 -14.39 -28.43
N LYS A 575 -21.17 -13.43 -27.57
CA LYS A 575 -22.16 -13.66 -26.51
C LYS A 575 -23.57 -13.27 -26.95
N ASP A 576 -24.56 -14.06 -26.52
CA ASP A 576 -25.96 -13.72 -26.71
C ASP A 576 -26.33 -12.60 -25.73
N ILE A 577 -26.44 -11.37 -26.23
CA ILE A 577 -26.84 -10.18 -25.46
C ILE A 577 -28.17 -10.40 -24.72
N ALA A 578 -29.03 -11.30 -25.22
CA ALA A 578 -30.29 -11.64 -24.57
C ALA A 578 -30.13 -12.39 -23.23
N MET A 579 -28.93 -12.89 -22.92
CA MET A 579 -28.62 -13.53 -21.63
C MET A 579 -28.08 -12.55 -20.58
N LEU A 580 -27.86 -11.29 -20.93
CA LEU A 580 -27.40 -10.28 -19.98
C LEU A 580 -28.57 -9.78 -19.13
N GLY A 581 -28.39 -9.81 -17.82
CA GLY A 581 -29.28 -9.21 -16.84
C GLY A 581 -28.78 -7.83 -16.40
N ASP A 582 -29.69 -6.99 -15.93
CA ASP A 582 -29.38 -5.66 -15.40
C ASP A 582 -29.42 -5.60 -13.87
N ASP A 583 -29.71 -6.72 -13.19
CA ASP A 583 -29.94 -6.80 -11.74
C ASP A 583 -30.89 -5.70 -11.23
N ASN A 584 -31.99 -5.44 -11.96
CA ASN A 584 -32.98 -4.39 -11.69
C ASN A 584 -32.45 -2.94 -11.70
N SER A 585 -31.24 -2.69 -12.22
CA SER A 585 -30.71 -1.32 -12.37
C SER A 585 -31.38 -0.53 -13.51
N GLY A 586 -32.13 -1.21 -14.39
CA GLY A 586 -32.78 -0.64 -15.56
C GLY A 586 -31.83 -0.34 -16.72
N SER A 587 -30.60 -0.86 -16.67
CA SER A 587 -29.60 -0.67 -17.72
C SER A 587 -29.97 -1.45 -19.00
N THR A 588 -29.48 -1.00 -20.15
CA THR A 588 -29.67 -1.69 -21.43
C THR A 588 -28.34 -1.93 -22.14
N PHE A 589 -28.29 -3.00 -22.94
CA PHE A 589 -27.04 -3.54 -23.49
C PHE A 589 -27.10 -3.63 -25.01
N ALA A 590 -26.02 -3.25 -25.69
CA ALA A 590 -25.89 -3.37 -27.14
C ALA A 590 -24.43 -3.58 -27.55
N VAL A 591 -24.18 -4.36 -28.61
CA VAL A 591 -22.84 -4.43 -29.22
C VAL A 591 -22.57 -3.14 -30.00
N SER A 592 -21.43 -2.51 -29.73
CA SER A 592 -20.98 -1.27 -30.34
C SER A 592 -19.84 -1.53 -31.32
N ASN A 593 -20.04 -1.11 -32.57
CA ASN A 593 -18.99 -1.11 -33.61
C ASN A 593 -18.31 0.28 -33.74
N ASP A 594 -18.81 1.28 -33.01
CA ASP A 594 -18.30 2.65 -33.07
C ASP A 594 -17.15 2.86 -32.07
N VAL A 595 -17.15 2.10 -30.98
CA VAL A 595 -16.07 2.05 -29.99
C VAL A 595 -15.50 0.65 -30.01
N LEU A 596 -14.32 0.50 -30.62
CA LEU A 596 -13.61 -0.77 -30.69
C LEU A 596 -12.65 -0.91 -29.51
N THR A 597 -12.49 -2.14 -29.04
CA THR A 597 -11.48 -2.53 -28.05
C THR A 597 -10.07 -2.29 -28.59
N PRO A 598 -9.04 -2.24 -27.73
CA PRO A 598 -7.65 -2.02 -28.16
C PRO A 598 -7.14 -3.04 -29.20
N ASP A 599 -7.66 -4.27 -29.19
CA ASP A 599 -7.39 -5.35 -30.15
C ASP A 599 -8.31 -5.31 -31.40
N GLY A 600 -9.20 -4.32 -31.50
CA GLY A 600 -10.01 -4.03 -32.69
C GLY A 600 -11.35 -4.77 -32.75
N ALA A 601 -11.80 -5.41 -31.68
CA ALA A 601 -13.11 -6.05 -31.59
C ALA A 601 -14.22 -5.06 -31.14
N PRO A 602 -15.50 -5.30 -31.46
CA PRO A 602 -16.64 -4.59 -30.90
C PRO A 602 -16.73 -4.67 -29.38
N SER A 603 -17.05 -3.54 -28.75
CA SER A 603 -17.30 -3.42 -27.32
C SER A 603 -18.79 -3.66 -26.97
N LEU A 604 -19.08 -3.89 -25.70
CA LEU A 604 -20.44 -3.85 -25.17
C LEU A 604 -20.76 -2.44 -24.68
N GLN A 605 -21.69 -1.76 -25.33
CA GLN A 605 -22.30 -0.56 -24.79
C GLN A 605 -23.29 -0.92 -23.68
N ILE A 606 -23.10 -0.30 -22.52
CA ILE A 606 -24.02 -0.31 -21.39
C ILE A 606 -24.62 1.09 -21.28
N MET A 607 -25.94 1.18 -21.37
CA MET A 607 -26.68 2.42 -21.18
C MET A 607 -27.36 2.39 -19.81
N PRO A 608 -26.94 3.22 -18.85
CA PRO A 608 -27.62 3.39 -17.56
C PRO A 608 -29.08 3.84 -17.71
N SER A 609 -29.91 3.54 -16.69
CA SER A 609 -31.30 4.02 -16.65
C SER A 609 -31.42 5.52 -16.34
N GLY A 610 -30.43 6.10 -15.67
CA GLY A 610 -30.49 7.45 -15.11
C GLY A 610 -31.29 7.56 -13.80
N GLU A 611 -31.89 6.47 -13.32
CA GLU A 611 -32.70 6.46 -12.09
C GLU A 611 -32.05 5.65 -10.96
N SER A 612 -31.34 4.57 -11.31
CA SER A 612 -30.64 3.73 -10.33
C SER A 612 -29.33 4.38 -9.87
N ALA A 613 -29.04 4.27 -8.57
CA ALA A 613 -27.78 4.73 -7.98
C ALA A 613 -26.55 4.01 -8.56
N GLU A 614 -26.75 2.81 -9.08
CA GLU A 614 -25.72 1.99 -9.72
C GLU A 614 -26.19 1.47 -11.08
N THR A 615 -25.27 1.38 -12.02
CA THR A 615 -25.47 0.67 -13.28
C THR A 615 -24.93 -0.74 -13.13
N LYS A 616 -25.76 -1.77 -13.34
CA LYS A 616 -25.35 -3.15 -13.15
C LYS A 616 -25.46 -3.97 -14.43
N LEU A 617 -24.64 -5.02 -14.48
CA LEU A 617 -24.62 -6.04 -15.51
C LEU A 617 -24.41 -7.40 -14.83
N ALA A 618 -25.29 -8.36 -15.11
CA ALA A 618 -25.18 -9.74 -14.65
C ALA A 618 -25.16 -10.68 -15.85
N PHE A 619 -24.35 -11.75 -15.81
CA PHE A 619 -24.36 -12.77 -16.85
C PHE A 619 -23.96 -14.16 -16.34
N PRO A 620 -24.51 -15.24 -16.92
CA PRO A 620 -24.16 -16.59 -16.52
C PRO A 620 -22.72 -16.94 -16.91
N ILE A 621 -22.05 -17.68 -16.02
CA ILE A 621 -20.69 -18.21 -16.23
C ILE A 621 -20.58 -19.62 -15.62
N THR A 622 -19.81 -20.51 -16.22
CA THR A 622 -19.68 -21.89 -15.75
C THR A 622 -18.38 -22.12 -15.01
N ALA A 623 -18.30 -23.19 -14.21
CA ALA A 623 -17.04 -23.63 -13.60
C ALA A 623 -15.93 -23.91 -14.64
N GLU A 624 -16.30 -24.27 -15.88
CA GLU A 624 -15.35 -24.47 -16.98
C GLU A 624 -14.78 -23.15 -17.47
N ASP A 625 -15.59 -22.09 -17.58
CA ASP A 625 -15.14 -20.74 -17.96
C ASP A 625 -14.22 -20.12 -16.89
N LEU A 626 -14.40 -20.52 -15.64
CA LEU A 626 -13.64 -20.08 -14.47
C LEU A 626 -12.46 -21.00 -14.14
N ALA A 627 -12.23 -22.08 -14.90
CA ALA A 627 -11.22 -23.09 -14.56
C ALA A 627 -9.81 -22.50 -14.40
N ASP A 628 -9.52 -21.43 -15.14
CA ASP A 628 -8.24 -20.74 -15.11
C ASP A 628 -8.11 -19.77 -13.92
N TRP A 629 -9.20 -19.37 -13.26
CA TRP A 629 -9.16 -18.48 -12.08
C TRP A 629 -8.47 -19.11 -10.87
N ALA A 630 -8.38 -20.45 -10.82
CA ALA A 630 -7.56 -21.16 -9.86
C ALA A 630 -6.05 -20.92 -10.09
N THR A 631 -5.66 -20.65 -11.34
CA THR A 631 -4.26 -20.48 -11.74
C THR A 631 -3.84 -19.01 -11.77
N TYR A 632 -4.75 -18.08 -12.08
CA TYR A 632 -4.46 -16.65 -12.19
C TYR A 632 -5.12 -15.88 -11.04
N THR A 633 -4.36 -14.99 -10.40
CA THR A 633 -4.82 -14.29 -9.18
C THR A 633 -5.55 -12.98 -9.48
N GLN A 634 -5.53 -12.50 -10.72
CA GLN A 634 -6.13 -11.23 -11.12
C GLN A 634 -7.02 -11.37 -12.36
N VAL A 635 -8.09 -10.58 -12.38
CA VAL A 635 -8.99 -10.37 -13.51
C VAL A 635 -8.89 -8.91 -13.93
N GLU A 636 -8.48 -8.66 -15.17
CA GLU A 636 -8.37 -7.33 -15.76
C GLU A 636 -9.51 -7.11 -16.74
N LEU A 637 -10.36 -6.11 -16.49
CA LEU A 637 -11.48 -5.73 -17.35
C LEU A 637 -11.18 -4.43 -18.07
N ASP A 638 -11.27 -4.44 -19.40
CA ASP A 638 -11.15 -3.22 -20.18
C ASP A 638 -12.48 -2.44 -20.14
N VAL A 639 -12.41 -1.16 -19.76
CA VAL A 639 -13.55 -0.25 -19.63
C VAL A 639 -13.25 1.06 -20.35
N TYR A 640 -14.08 1.43 -21.33
CA TYR A 640 -13.98 2.69 -22.02
C TYR A 640 -14.91 3.74 -21.40
N LEU A 641 -14.32 4.87 -21.00
CA LEU A 641 -14.99 6.04 -20.43
C LEU A 641 -14.99 7.19 -21.46
N PRO A 642 -16.13 7.52 -22.08
CA PRO A 642 -16.18 8.58 -23.08
C PRO A 642 -15.77 9.95 -22.54
N GLU A 643 -14.95 10.69 -23.32
CA GLU A 643 -14.52 12.06 -23.01
C GLU A 643 -15.68 13.06 -22.97
N GLY A 644 -16.74 12.79 -23.73
CA GLY A 644 -17.91 13.67 -23.82
C GLY A 644 -18.93 13.51 -22.68
N ASN A 645 -18.76 12.52 -21.80
CA ASN A 645 -19.69 12.30 -20.69
C ASN A 645 -19.49 13.38 -19.61
N ALA A 646 -20.59 13.91 -19.09
CA ALA A 646 -20.58 14.83 -17.97
C ALA A 646 -20.12 14.14 -16.67
N ILE A 647 -20.50 12.87 -16.49
CA ILE A 647 -20.13 12.05 -15.33
C ILE A 647 -19.80 10.64 -15.82
N ASN A 648 -18.56 10.21 -15.57
CA ASN A 648 -18.11 8.83 -15.76
C ASN A 648 -18.05 8.10 -14.40
N PRO A 649 -18.21 6.78 -14.34
CA PRO A 649 -18.02 6.02 -13.10
C PRO A 649 -16.61 6.21 -12.53
N ASN A 650 -16.50 6.27 -11.21
CA ASN A 650 -15.22 6.29 -10.49
C ASN A 650 -15.05 5.09 -9.54
N LYS A 651 -16.08 4.25 -9.39
CA LYS A 651 -16.07 3.02 -8.61
C LYS A 651 -16.57 1.85 -9.45
N PHE A 652 -15.92 0.70 -9.29
CA PHE A 652 -16.14 -0.52 -10.06
C PHE A 652 -16.18 -1.72 -9.12
N PHE A 653 -17.21 -2.56 -9.20
CA PHE A 653 -17.37 -3.73 -8.34
C PHE A 653 -17.62 -5.00 -9.17
N MET A 654 -17.06 -6.12 -8.73
CA MET A 654 -17.28 -7.46 -9.30
C MET A 654 -17.71 -8.43 -8.20
N GLY A 655 -18.76 -9.21 -8.43
CA GLY A 655 -19.18 -10.27 -7.52
C GLY A 655 -19.70 -11.51 -8.24
N MET A 656 -19.87 -12.61 -7.51
CA MET A 656 -20.26 -13.92 -8.07
C MET A 656 -21.24 -14.68 -7.18
N GLY A 657 -22.29 -15.23 -7.77
CA GLY A 657 -23.24 -16.14 -7.12
C GLY A 657 -23.21 -17.55 -7.74
N ASP A 658 -23.27 -18.60 -6.92
CA ASP A 658 -23.47 -20.00 -7.31
C ASP A 658 -24.95 -20.24 -7.61
N THR A 659 -25.23 -20.72 -8.82
CA THR A 659 -26.58 -21.02 -9.33
C THR A 659 -26.79 -22.51 -9.58
N THR A 660 -25.86 -23.37 -9.16
CA THR A 660 -25.90 -24.83 -9.39
C THR A 660 -27.09 -25.49 -8.70
N GLY A 661 -27.57 -24.90 -7.60
CA GLY A 661 -28.69 -25.37 -6.79
C GLY A 661 -29.57 -24.22 -6.30
N GLU A 662 -29.86 -24.17 -5.00
CA GLU A 662 -30.33 -22.91 -4.39
C GLU A 662 -29.22 -21.87 -4.51
N TRP A 663 -29.60 -20.64 -4.88
CA TRP A 663 -28.64 -19.58 -5.15
C TRP A 663 -27.83 -19.27 -3.88
N ALA A 664 -26.51 -19.16 -3.99
CA ALA A 664 -25.63 -18.83 -2.87
C ALA A 664 -24.54 -17.86 -3.31
N TRP A 665 -24.25 -16.83 -2.51
CA TRP A 665 -23.15 -15.91 -2.83
C TRP A 665 -21.80 -16.60 -2.68
N VAL A 666 -20.88 -16.29 -3.59
CA VAL A 666 -19.52 -16.82 -3.58
C VAL A 666 -18.52 -15.77 -3.12
N GLY A 667 -18.70 -14.50 -3.49
CA GLY A 667 -17.81 -13.41 -3.08
C GLY A 667 -17.92 -12.18 -3.98
N GLY A 668 -17.33 -11.07 -3.54
CA GLY A 668 -17.22 -9.86 -4.35
C GLY A 668 -16.11 -8.92 -3.87
N MET A 669 -15.69 -8.00 -4.74
CA MET A 669 -14.60 -7.04 -4.50
C MET A 669 -14.77 -5.78 -5.35
N PHE A 670 -14.16 -4.69 -4.89
CA PHE A 670 -13.91 -3.53 -5.73
C PHE A 670 -12.71 -3.75 -6.65
N GLY A 671 -12.81 -3.23 -7.87
CA GLY A 671 -11.72 -3.17 -8.83
C GLY A 671 -11.05 -1.79 -8.81
N GLY A 672 -9.74 -1.78 -9.00
CA GLY A 672 -8.92 -0.57 -9.01
C GLY A 672 -8.25 -0.31 -10.36
N ALA A 673 -7.94 0.95 -10.62
CA ALA A 673 -7.05 1.37 -11.71
C ALA A 673 -6.05 2.39 -11.13
N LEU A 674 -4.79 2.34 -11.58
CA LEU A 674 -3.73 3.27 -11.13
C LEU A 674 -4.15 4.74 -11.31
N GLN A 675 -4.87 5.04 -12.40
CA GLN A 675 -5.50 6.33 -12.66
C GLN A 675 -6.65 6.15 -13.64
N LEU A 676 -7.82 6.73 -13.35
CA LEU A 676 -8.95 6.74 -14.29
C LEU A 676 -8.84 7.95 -15.23
N THR A 677 -8.89 7.69 -16.53
CA THR A 677 -8.88 8.71 -17.58
C THR A 677 -10.05 8.51 -18.53
N THR A 678 -10.35 9.51 -19.36
CA THR A 678 -11.25 9.32 -20.49
C THR A 678 -10.54 8.48 -21.56
N GLY A 679 -11.22 7.49 -22.14
CA GLY A 679 -10.64 6.50 -23.03
C GLY A 679 -10.72 5.09 -22.45
N TRP A 680 -9.92 4.17 -23.00
CA TRP A 680 -9.81 2.80 -22.49
C TRP A 680 -9.00 2.80 -21.19
N ASN A 681 -9.59 2.23 -20.15
CA ASN A 681 -8.98 1.99 -18.85
C ASN A 681 -8.98 0.49 -18.59
N ARG A 682 -8.05 0.07 -17.74
CA ARG A 682 -7.99 -1.31 -17.27
C ARG A 682 -8.32 -1.34 -15.80
N ILE A 683 -9.40 -2.04 -15.46
CA ILE A 683 -9.86 -2.22 -14.09
C ILE A 683 -9.39 -3.59 -13.62
N VAL A 684 -8.59 -3.62 -12.57
CA VAL A 684 -7.99 -4.83 -12.02
C VAL A 684 -8.82 -5.28 -10.81
N TYR A 685 -9.22 -6.55 -10.81
CA TYR A 685 -9.90 -7.23 -9.70
C TYR A 685 -9.01 -8.37 -9.20
N VAL A 686 -9.06 -8.64 -7.89
CA VAL A 686 -8.36 -9.76 -7.25
C VAL A 686 -9.42 -10.72 -6.68
N PRO A 687 -9.91 -11.71 -7.44
CA PRO A 687 -10.95 -12.61 -7.00
C PRO A 687 -10.65 -13.31 -5.67
N LEU A 688 -11.62 -13.31 -4.75
CA LEU A 688 -11.54 -14.04 -3.49
C LEU A 688 -11.39 -15.55 -3.76
N GLN A 689 -10.74 -16.27 -2.84
CA GLN A 689 -10.50 -17.71 -2.97
C GLN A 689 -11.74 -18.57 -3.32
N PRO A 690 -12.93 -18.33 -2.73
CA PRO A 690 -14.14 -19.06 -3.12
C PRO A 690 -14.54 -18.82 -4.58
N MET A 691 -14.24 -17.64 -5.13
CA MET A 691 -14.51 -17.30 -6.53
C MET A 691 -13.50 -17.95 -7.48
N ARG A 692 -12.29 -18.20 -7.00
CA ARG A 692 -11.21 -18.86 -7.74
C ARG A 692 -11.32 -20.39 -7.75
N ASN A 693 -12.15 -20.97 -6.88
CA ASN A 693 -12.33 -22.41 -6.74
C ASN A 693 -13.79 -22.84 -6.99
N PRO A 694 -14.32 -22.68 -8.21
CA PRO A 694 -15.67 -23.12 -8.54
C PRO A 694 -15.84 -24.63 -8.41
N LYS A 695 -17.02 -25.07 -7.97
CA LYS A 695 -17.41 -26.48 -7.86
C LYS A 695 -17.39 -27.12 -9.24
N GLU A 696 -16.82 -28.31 -9.36
CA GLU A 696 -16.80 -29.07 -10.62
C GLU A 696 -18.22 -29.24 -11.16
N GLY A 697 -18.45 -28.78 -12.40
CA GLY A 697 -19.78 -28.81 -13.04
C GLY A 697 -20.77 -27.76 -12.51
N GLY A 698 -20.33 -26.82 -11.68
CA GLY A 698 -21.15 -25.73 -11.16
C GLY A 698 -21.50 -24.68 -12.21
N THR A 699 -22.64 -24.02 -12.01
CA THR A 699 -23.08 -22.86 -12.77
C THR A 699 -23.12 -21.65 -11.84
N TYR A 700 -22.73 -20.49 -12.35
CA TYR A 700 -22.56 -19.25 -11.59
C TYR A 700 -23.17 -18.08 -12.36
N GLU A 701 -23.37 -16.96 -11.66
CA GLU A 701 -23.72 -15.67 -12.25
C GLU A 701 -22.71 -14.63 -11.76
N LEU A 702 -22.07 -13.92 -12.70
CA LEU A 702 -21.12 -12.86 -12.41
C LEU A 702 -21.82 -11.51 -12.49
N TYR A 703 -21.62 -10.67 -11.48
CA TYR A 703 -22.22 -9.35 -11.35
C TYR A 703 -21.14 -8.27 -11.46
N LEU A 704 -21.36 -7.27 -12.30
CA LEU A 704 -20.55 -6.07 -12.41
C LEU A 704 -21.41 -4.85 -12.05
N SER A 705 -20.88 -3.96 -11.21
CA SER A 705 -21.53 -2.69 -10.86
C SER A 705 -20.60 -1.50 -11.13
N PHE A 706 -21.18 -0.43 -11.66
CA PHE A 706 -20.51 0.81 -12.05
C PHE A 706 -21.28 1.99 -11.46
N PHE A 707 -20.59 2.86 -10.72
CA PHE A 707 -21.20 4.07 -10.20
C PHE A 707 -20.18 5.20 -10.06
N PHE A 708 -20.71 6.42 -10.06
CA PHE A 708 -19.96 7.59 -9.63
C PHE A 708 -20.39 7.95 -8.22
N GLU A 709 -19.42 8.14 -7.35
CA GLU A 709 -19.64 8.55 -5.97
C GLU A 709 -18.83 9.81 -5.68
N ASP A 710 -19.50 10.82 -5.13
CA ASP A 710 -18.86 12.01 -4.57
C ASP A 710 -19.13 12.10 -3.06
N ALA A 711 -18.68 13.19 -2.43
CA ALA A 711 -18.85 13.41 -0.99
C ALA A 711 -20.32 13.47 -0.52
N SER A 712 -21.29 13.52 -1.45
CA SER A 712 -22.73 13.51 -1.18
C SER A 712 -23.38 12.13 -1.41
N GLY A 713 -22.60 11.13 -1.85
CA GLY A 713 -23.03 9.76 -2.14
C GLY A 713 -23.08 9.41 -3.63
N LYS A 714 -23.75 8.29 -3.95
CA LYS A 714 -23.86 7.76 -5.31
C LYS A 714 -24.72 8.65 -6.21
N VAL A 715 -24.21 8.96 -7.39
CA VAL A 715 -24.90 9.75 -8.42
C VAL A 715 -25.29 8.83 -9.58
N PRO A 716 -26.59 8.75 -9.93
CA PRO A 716 -27.05 7.98 -11.08
C PRO A 716 -26.34 8.38 -12.37
N LEU A 717 -25.73 7.41 -13.03
CA LEU A 717 -25.14 7.60 -14.35
C LEU A 717 -26.26 7.71 -15.38
N THR A 718 -26.07 8.57 -16.38
CA THR A 718 -27.08 8.81 -17.44
C THR A 718 -26.54 8.60 -18.85
N GLU A 719 -25.23 8.35 -18.97
CA GLU A 719 -24.50 8.31 -20.23
C GLU A 719 -23.78 6.97 -20.40
N PRO A 720 -23.51 6.53 -21.64
CA PRO A 720 -23.05 5.18 -21.90
C PRO A 720 -21.63 4.93 -21.40
N ILE A 721 -21.39 3.68 -21.00
CA ILE A 721 -20.07 3.10 -20.71
C ILE A 721 -19.85 1.94 -21.69
N TYR A 722 -18.61 1.62 -22.03
CA TYR A 722 -18.34 0.48 -22.90
C TYR A 722 -17.38 -0.52 -22.27
N LEU A 723 -17.69 -1.81 -22.37
CA LEU A 723 -16.83 -2.89 -21.89
C LEU A 723 -16.12 -3.58 -23.04
N GLY A 724 -14.83 -3.84 -22.85
CA GLY A 724 -14.00 -4.63 -23.74
C GLY A 724 -13.90 -6.09 -23.30
N GLY A 725 -12.72 -6.67 -23.51
CA GLY A 725 -12.40 -8.02 -23.04
C GLY A 725 -12.12 -8.05 -21.53
N ALA A 726 -12.17 -9.27 -20.98
CA ALA A 726 -11.65 -9.56 -19.65
C ALA A 726 -10.50 -10.57 -19.76
N TYR A 727 -9.42 -10.31 -19.03
CA TYR A 727 -8.16 -11.02 -19.12
C TYR A 727 -7.77 -11.53 -17.74
N LEU A 728 -7.12 -12.69 -17.69
CA LEU A 728 -6.50 -13.20 -16.49
C LEU A 728 -5.02 -12.87 -16.49
N SER A 729 -4.54 -12.31 -15.39
CA SER A 729 -3.13 -11.97 -15.19
C SER A 729 -2.62 -12.49 -13.83
N ALA A 730 -1.30 -12.45 -13.64
CA ALA A 730 -0.58 -12.97 -12.48
C ALA A 730 -0.82 -14.48 -12.21
N PRO A 731 -0.22 -15.39 -13.00
CA PRO A 731 -0.28 -16.82 -12.70
C PRO A 731 0.38 -17.10 -11.35
N GLU A 732 -0.38 -17.64 -10.41
CA GLU A 732 0.15 -18.20 -9.17
C GLU A 732 1.11 -19.33 -9.56
N LYS A 733 2.32 -19.34 -9.01
CA LYS A 733 3.21 -20.50 -9.10
C LYS A 733 2.39 -21.72 -8.70
N VAL A 734 2.15 -22.67 -9.61
CA VAL A 734 1.53 -23.95 -9.24
C VAL A 734 2.50 -24.67 -8.32
N ALA A 735 2.32 -24.43 -7.03
CA ALA A 735 2.96 -25.16 -5.97
C ALA A 735 2.51 -26.62 -6.09
N ALA A 736 3.43 -27.56 -5.84
CA ALA A 736 3.14 -28.98 -5.99
C ALA A 736 1.92 -29.36 -5.11
N PRO A 737 1.12 -30.37 -5.48
CA PRO A 737 -0.03 -30.79 -4.67
C PRO A 737 0.38 -31.03 -3.20
N GLY A 738 -0.05 -30.13 -2.31
CA GLY A 738 0.34 -30.10 -0.90
C GLY A 738 1.10 -28.86 -0.42
N GLU A 739 1.38 -27.86 -1.26
CA GLU A 739 2.12 -26.64 -0.88
C GLU A 739 1.28 -25.39 -0.57
N TYR A 740 -0.02 -25.35 -0.88
CA TYR A 740 -0.92 -24.32 -0.33
C TYR A 740 -1.42 -24.78 1.04
N SER A 741 -0.88 -24.21 2.10
CA SER A 741 -1.51 -24.27 3.42
C SER A 741 -2.49 -23.10 3.54
N GLN A 742 -3.54 -23.26 4.35
CA GLN A 742 -4.43 -22.16 4.73
C GLN A 742 -3.65 -20.93 5.24
N GLU A 743 -2.48 -21.17 5.85
CA GLU A 743 -1.55 -20.15 6.29
C GLU A 743 -0.98 -19.30 5.15
N SER A 744 -0.64 -19.91 4.00
CA SER A 744 -0.11 -19.17 2.84
C SER A 744 -1.16 -18.26 2.18
N VAL A 745 -2.45 -18.63 2.31
CA VAL A 745 -3.58 -17.81 1.84
C VAL A 745 -3.72 -16.58 2.72
N TYR A 746 -3.80 -16.77 4.04
CA TYR A 746 -3.88 -15.64 4.98
C TYR A 746 -2.67 -14.73 4.90
N GLN A 747 -1.47 -15.27 4.62
CA GLN A 747 -0.29 -14.43 4.46
C GLN A 747 -0.41 -13.51 3.24
N SER A 748 -0.91 -14.05 2.11
CA SER A 748 -1.12 -13.26 0.90
C SER A 748 -2.20 -12.18 1.11
N GLU A 749 -3.25 -12.49 1.88
CA GLU A 749 -4.26 -11.50 2.27
C GLU A 749 -3.68 -10.40 3.16
N VAL A 750 -2.86 -10.75 4.16
CA VAL A 750 -2.19 -9.77 5.03
C VAL A 750 -1.29 -8.85 4.21
N ASP A 751 -0.48 -9.40 3.30
CA ASP A 751 0.42 -8.61 2.45
C ASP A 751 -0.38 -7.64 1.56
N LEU A 752 -1.53 -8.08 1.04
CA LEU A 752 -2.45 -7.25 0.27
C LEU A 752 -3.09 -6.15 1.12
N LEU A 753 -3.60 -6.48 2.30
CA LEU A 753 -4.21 -5.50 3.22
C LEU A 753 -3.21 -4.42 3.64
N LEU A 754 -1.94 -4.79 3.86
CA LEU A 754 -0.89 -3.83 4.20
C LEU A 754 -0.53 -2.90 3.04
N SER A 755 -0.77 -3.32 1.79
CA SER A 755 -0.57 -2.50 0.59
C SER A 755 -1.71 -1.51 0.31
N PHE A 756 -2.87 -1.69 0.93
CA PHE A 756 -4.04 -0.86 0.69
C PHE A 756 -3.97 0.50 1.39
N ASP A 757 -4.57 1.52 0.76
CA ASP A 757 -4.95 2.75 1.44
C ASP A 757 -6.00 2.47 2.52
N ASP A 758 -6.25 3.45 3.40
CA ASP A 758 -7.16 3.27 4.54
C ASP A 758 -8.59 2.93 4.13
N VAL A 759 -9.07 3.45 2.99
CA VAL A 759 -10.43 3.21 2.51
C VAL A 759 -10.57 1.76 2.04
N ALA A 760 -9.65 1.30 1.20
CA ALA A 760 -9.64 -0.07 0.68
C ALA A 760 -9.35 -1.10 1.78
N LEU A 761 -8.49 -0.75 2.74
CA LEU A 761 -8.22 -1.56 3.93
C LEU A 761 -9.50 -1.75 4.75
N LEU A 762 -10.20 -0.67 5.10
CA LEU A 762 -11.41 -0.75 5.91
C LEU A 762 -12.58 -1.44 5.20
N ASP A 763 -12.74 -1.26 3.89
CA ASP A 763 -13.74 -2.01 3.12
C ASP A 763 -13.45 -3.51 3.12
N SER A 764 -12.18 -3.89 2.96
CA SER A 764 -11.75 -5.30 3.01
C SER A 764 -11.92 -5.90 4.40
N VAL A 765 -11.55 -5.16 5.45
CA VAL A 765 -11.80 -5.56 6.85
C VAL A 765 -13.29 -5.72 7.10
N GLY A 766 -14.12 -4.79 6.62
CA GLY A 766 -15.57 -4.85 6.74
C GLY A 766 -16.18 -6.06 6.03
N SER A 767 -15.80 -6.30 4.78
CA SER A 767 -16.30 -7.43 3.97
C SER A 767 -15.94 -8.77 4.59
N GLU A 768 -14.68 -8.95 5.01
CA GLU A 768 -14.24 -10.20 5.65
C GLU A 768 -14.90 -10.38 7.03
N THR A 769 -15.08 -9.31 7.79
CA THR A 769 -15.82 -9.36 9.06
C THR A 769 -17.29 -9.77 8.84
N PHE A 770 -17.92 -9.28 7.76
CA PHE A 770 -19.29 -9.64 7.41
C PHE A 770 -19.44 -11.13 7.03
N SER A 771 -18.39 -11.77 6.51
CA SER A 771 -18.43 -13.20 6.15
C SER A 771 -18.84 -14.08 7.34
N PHE A 772 -18.47 -13.71 8.58
CA PHE A 772 -18.95 -14.37 9.80
C PHE A 772 -20.48 -14.43 9.87
N PHE A 773 -21.15 -13.29 9.70
CA PHE A 773 -22.62 -13.20 9.82
C PHE A 773 -23.35 -13.87 8.66
N TRP A 774 -22.66 -14.02 7.53
CA TRP A 774 -23.22 -14.68 6.37
C TRP A 774 -23.09 -16.21 6.46
N GLU A 775 -21.90 -16.70 6.80
CA GLU A 775 -21.51 -18.12 6.79
C GLU A 775 -21.82 -18.86 8.10
N GLN A 776 -21.71 -18.18 9.25
CA GLN A 776 -22.02 -18.77 10.57
C GLN A 776 -23.50 -18.65 10.93
N ALA A 777 -24.33 -18.25 9.97
CA ALA A 777 -25.78 -18.21 10.10
C ALA A 777 -26.44 -19.48 9.54
N ASN A 778 -27.52 -19.91 10.18
CA ASN A 778 -28.41 -20.91 9.61
C ASN A 778 -29.34 -20.22 8.60
N PRO A 779 -29.19 -20.45 7.28
CA PRO A 779 -29.96 -19.72 6.27
C PRO A 779 -31.46 -20.04 6.31
N ALA A 780 -31.87 -21.16 6.91
CA ALA A 780 -33.27 -21.57 6.96
C ALA A 780 -34.09 -20.83 8.04
N ASN A 781 -33.44 -20.31 9.09
CA ASN A 781 -34.11 -19.66 10.21
C ASN A 781 -33.47 -18.32 10.63
N GLY A 782 -32.32 -17.96 10.06
CA GLY A 782 -31.63 -16.70 10.31
C GLY A 782 -30.86 -16.62 11.62
N LEU A 783 -30.82 -17.68 12.43
CA LEU A 783 -30.03 -17.73 13.66
C LEU A 783 -28.54 -17.69 13.34
N VAL A 784 -27.76 -16.95 14.14
CA VAL A 784 -26.32 -16.78 13.95
C VAL A 784 -25.59 -17.29 15.19
N LYS A 785 -24.53 -18.06 14.97
CA LYS A 785 -23.71 -18.58 16.07
C LYS A 785 -23.14 -17.46 16.93
N ASP A 786 -22.90 -17.79 18.20
CA ASP A 786 -22.12 -16.95 19.11
C ASP A 786 -20.67 -16.84 18.66
N ARG A 787 -20.08 -17.95 18.21
CA ARG A 787 -18.71 -18.03 17.71
C ARG A 787 -18.57 -19.06 16.60
N ASN A 788 -17.49 -18.99 15.83
CA ASN A 788 -17.27 -19.86 14.66
C ASN A 788 -16.94 -21.33 14.99
N THR A 789 -16.97 -21.75 16.27
CA THR A 789 -16.77 -23.17 16.62
C THR A 789 -17.95 -24.05 16.17
N ALA A 790 -17.67 -25.32 15.89
CA ALA A 790 -18.67 -26.24 15.32
C ALA A 790 -19.85 -26.52 16.26
N ASP A 791 -19.63 -26.48 17.58
CA ASP A 791 -20.61 -26.75 18.63
C ASP A 791 -21.22 -25.50 19.25
N SER A 792 -20.91 -24.32 18.70
CA SER A 792 -21.44 -23.05 19.18
C SER A 792 -22.96 -22.95 18.98
N PRO A 793 -23.73 -22.52 20.01
CA PRO A 793 -25.13 -22.21 19.86
C PRO A 793 -25.32 -20.86 19.16
N ALA A 794 -26.57 -20.52 18.86
CA ALA A 794 -26.90 -19.16 18.44
C ALA A 794 -26.88 -18.22 19.64
N SER A 795 -26.35 -17.01 19.44
CA SER A 795 -26.49 -15.88 20.38
C SER A 795 -27.46 -14.85 19.81
N ILE A 796 -28.37 -14.36 20.64
CA ILE A 796 -29.36 -13.35 20.23
C ILE A 796 -28.69 -12.01 19.92
N ALA A 797 -27.62 -11.63 20.62
CA ALA A 797 -26.84 -10.45 20.27
C ALA A 797 -26.17 -10.60 18.90
N SER A 798 -25.59 -11.76 18.59
CA SER A 798 -24.98 -12.05 17.28
C SER A 798 -25.99 -11.89 16.13
N VAL A 799 -27.23 -12.35 16.33
CA VAL A 799 -28.34 -12.13 15.37
C VAL A 799 -28.66 -10.63 15.22
N GLY A 800 -28.63 -9.85 16.31
CA GLY A 800 -28.80 -8.40 16.26
C GLY A 800 -27.75 -7.70 15.41
N PHE A 801 -26.48 -7.99 15.66
CA PHE A 801 -25.38 -7.47 14.83
C PHE A 801 -25.50 -7.92 13.37
N ALA A 802 -25.88 -9.16 13.11
CA ALA A 802 -26.12 -9.65 11.75
C ALA A 802 -27.24 -8.87 11.02
N LEU A 803 -28.35 -8.59 11.71
CA LEU A 803 -29.47 -7.82 11.14
C LEU A 803 -29.07 -6.37 10.81
N ALA A 804 -28.16 -5.76 11.57
CA ALA A 804 -27.57 -4.46 11.23
C ALA A 804 -26.49 -4.57 10.11
N GLY A 805 -25.73 -5.66 10.09
CA GLY A 805 -24.69 -5.93 9.10
C GLY A 805 -25.22 -6.24 7.70
N ILE A 806 -26.39 -6.87 7.58
CA ILE A 806 -27.01 -7.20 6.28
C ILE A 806 -27.25 -5.93 5.42
N PRO A 807 -27.89 -4.87 5.92
CA PRO A 807 -27.99 -3.58 5.22
C PRO A 807 -26.64 -3.01 4.76
N ILE A 808 -25.59 -3.09 5.60
CA ILE A 808 -24.24 -2.63 5.24
C ILE A 808 -23.75 -3.42 4.03
N ALA A 809 -23.82 -4.75 4.08
CA ALA A 809 -23.36 -5.61 3.00
C ALA A 809 -24.14 -5.41 1.69
N VAL A 810 -25.43 -5.08 1.75
CA VAL A 810 -26.21 -4.70 0.56
C VAL A 810 -25.75 -3.36 0.00
N ASP A 811 -25.54 -2.36 0.86
CA ASP A 811 -25.12 -1.02 0.46
C ASP A 811 -23.70 -0.99 -0.15
N ARG A 812 -22.79 -1.77 0.44
CA ARG A 812 -21.40 -1.97 -0.02
C ARG A 812 -21.28 -2.91 -1.21
N GLY A 813 -22.38 -3.53 -1.65
CA GLY A 813 -22.42 -4.43 -2.80
C GLY A 813 -21.88 -5.83 -2.55
N TRP A 814 -21.44 -6.15 -1.33
CA TRP A 814 -20.95 -7.48 -0.96
C TRP A 814 -22.02 -8.56 -1.09
N ILE A 815 -23.30 -8.21 -0.98
CA ILE A 815 -24.44 -9.05 -1.36
C ILE A 815 -25.48 -8.20 -2.10
N ASN A 816 -26.32 -8.82 -2.91
CA ASN A 816 -27.41 -8.11 -3.57
C ASN A 816 -28.59 -7.85 -2.62
N TYR A 817 -29.46 -6.92 -3.02
CA TYR A 817 -30.62 -6.49 -2.23
C TYR A 817 -31.58 -7.64 -1.88
N ASN A 818 -31.88 -8.52 -2.83
CA ASN A 818 -32.84 -9.61 -2.62
C ASN A 818 -32.32 -10.61 -1.59
N GLN A 819 -31.02 -10.93 -1.62
CA GLN A 819 -30.40 -11.78 -0.61
C GLN A 819 -30.49 -11.19 0.78
N GLY A 820 -30.13 -9.91 0.92
CA GLY A 820 -30.19 -9.22 2.20
C GLY A 820 -31.62 -9.16 2.72
N TYR A 821 -32.56 -8.82 1.83
CA TYR A 821 -33.99 -8.78 2.14
C TYR A 821 -34.51 -10.15 2.60
N GLU A 822 -34.24 -11.22 1.85
CA GLU A 822 -34.70 -12.57 2.16
C GLU A 822 -34.10 -13.10 3.47
N ARG A 823 -32.80 -12.87 3.71
CA ARG A 823 -32.15 -13.26 4.96
C ARG A 823 -32.76 -12.52 6.15
N ALA A 824 -32.91 -11.20 6.06
CA ALA A 824 -33.55 -10.41 7.12
C ALA A 824 -35.00 -10.85 7.34
N LEU A 825 -35.75 -11.09 6.26
CA LEU A 825 -37.15 -11.52 6.32
C LEU A 825 -37.30 -12.87 7.01
N VAL A 826 -36.56 -13.90 6.58
CA VAL A 826 -36.60 -15.24 7.20
C VAL A 826 -36.23 -15.18 8.67
N THR A 827 -35.21 -14.38 9.01
CA THR A 827 -34.80 -14.17 10.40
C THR A 827 -35.96 -13.61 11.21
N LEU A 828 -36.50 -12.45 10.83
CA LEU A 828 -37.57 -11.79 11.59
C LEU A 828 -38.87 -12.61 11.60
N GLN A 829 -39.20 -13.34 10.53
CA GLN A 829 -40.33 -14.27 10.50
C GLN A 829 -40.15 -15.42 11.49
N THR A 830 -38.94 -15.96 11.61
CA THR A 830 -38.64 -17.04 12.56
C THR A 830 -38.90 -16.56 13.99
N PHE A 831 -38.44 -15.37 14.35
CA PHE A 831 -38.70 -14.77 15.65
C PHE A 831 -40.18 -14.46 15.86
N ALA A 832 -40.83 -13.79 14.91
CA ALA A 832 -42.23 -13.37 15.03
C ALA A 832 -43.21 -14.55 15.10
N ASN A 833 -42.88 -15.69 14.49
CA ASN A 833 -43.70 -16.90 14.51
C ASN A 833 -43.42 -17.82 15.71
N GLY A 834 -42.53 -17.43 16.63
CA GLY A 834 -42.18 -18.21 17.81
C GLY A 834 -41.24 -19.38 17.53
N GLY A 835 -40.48 -19.32 16.43
CA GLY A 835 -39.40 -20.26 16.12
C GLY A 835 -38.16 -20.08 16.98
N VAL A 836 -38.04 -18.96 17.70
CA VAL A 836 -37.00 -18.70 18.71
C VAL A 836 -37.66 -18.60 20.07
N GLN A 837 -37.14 -19.36 21.04
CA GLN A 837 -37.71 -19.40 22.37
C GLN A 837 -37.47 -18.08 23.11
N GLY A 838 -38.56 -17.55 23.66
CA GLY A 838 -38.57 -16.34 24.45
C GLY A 838 -39.83 -16.25 25.31
N ASP A 839 -39.95 -15.17 26.06
CA ASP A 839 -41.15 -14.85 26.84
C ASP A 839 -41.33 -13.33 26.89
N HIS A 840 -42.57 -12.86 26.85
CA HIS A 840 -42.93 -11.42 26.90
C HIS A 840 -42.15 -10.55 25.88
N GLY A 841 -41.84 -11.11 24.72
CA GLY A 841 -41.09 -10.44 23.64
C GLY A 841 -39.56 -10.41 23.81
N PHE A 842 -39.03 -10.94 24.91
CA PHE A 842 -37.58 -11.09 25.14
C PHE A 842 -37.13 -12.53 24.86
N PHE A 843 -35.87 -12.70 24.47
CA PHE A 843 -35.32 -13.98 24.05
C PHE A 843 -34.23 -14.48 25.00
N TYR A 844 -34.03 -15.80 25.03
CA TYR A 844 -32.91 -16.40 25.77
C TYR A 844 -31.59 -16.01 25.12
N HIS A 845 -30.58 -15.63 25.91
CA HIS A 845 -29.24 -15.26 25.44
C HIS A 845 -28.68 -16.25 24.42
N PHE A 846 -28.76 -17.55 24.75
CA PHE A 846 -28.33 -18.64 23.88
C PHE A 846 -29.47 -19.60 23.55
N VAL A 847 -29.60 -19.92 22.27
CA VAL A 847 -30.55 -20.88 21.72
C VAL A 847 -29.87 -21.89 20.79
N ASP A 848 -30.48 -23.07 20.63
CA ASP A 848 -30.02 -24.09 19.69
C ASP A 848 -30.16 -23.58 18.24
N MET A 849 -29.12 -23.78 17.43
CA MET A 849 -29.03 -23.27 16.06
C MET A 849 -30.12 -23.81 15.12
N GLU A 850 -30.66 -24.99 15.40
CA GLU A 850 -31.66 -25.64 14.55
C GLU A 850 -33.07 -25.45 15.09
N THR A 851 -33.25 -25.63 16.40
CA THR A 851 -34.59 -25.65 17.01
C THR A 851 -35.03 -24.30 17.57
N GLY A 852 -34.10 -23.38 17.82
CA GLY A 852 -34.36 -22.12 18.52
C GLY A 852 -34.73 -22.28 20.00
N GLU A 853 -34.56 -23.47 20.57
CA GLU A 853 -34.82 -23.74 22.00
C GLU A 853 -33.66 -23.27 22.89
N ARG A 854 -33.97 -22.84 24.12
CA ARG A 854 -33.01 -22.42 25.15
C ARG A 854 -31.92 -23.48 25.38
N VAL A 855 -30.67 -23.06 25.39
CA VAL A 855 -29.52 -23.92 25.75
C VAL A 855 -28.75 -23.39 26.97
N TRP A 856 -27.86 -24.23 27.52
CA TRP A 856 -26.93 -23.90 28.62
C TRP A 856 -27.56 -23.29 29.88
N SER A 857 -28.87 -23.48 30.09
CA SER A 857 -29.61 -22.81 31.17
C SER A 857 -29.43 -21.27 31.16
N SER A 858 -29.29 -20.70 29.95
CA SER A 858 -29.22 -19.25 29.72
C SER A 858 -30.46 -18.55 30.27
N GLU A 859 -30.33 -17.27 30.59
CA GLU A 859 -31.42 -16.37 30.92
C GLU A 859 -32.09 -15.87 29.65
N ILE A 860 -33.37 -15.52 29.78
CA ILE A 860 -33.91 -14.43 28.96
C ILE A 860 -33.09 -13.20 29.30
N SER A 861 -32.33 -12.71 28.33
CA SER A 861 -31.39 -11.60 28.51
C SER A 861 -31.99 -10.33 27.95
N SER A 862 -32.06 -9.30 28.80
CA SER A 862 -32.59 -8.01 28.41
C SER A 862 -31.64 -7.26 27.48
N ILE A 863 -30.32 -7.39 27.66
CA ILE A 863 -29.33 -6.71 26.81
C ILE A 863 -29.18 -7.36 25.44
N ASP A 864 -29.14 -8.69 25.35
CA ASP A 864 -29.07 -9.39 24.07
C ASP A 864 -30.33 -9.16 23.24
N SER A 865 -31.49 -9.14 23.88
CA SER A 865 -32.75 -8.79 23.21
C SER A 865 -32.78 -7.33 22.75
N ALA A 866 -32.14 -6.42 23.49
CA ALA A 866 -32.02 -5.01 23.10
C ALA A 866 -31.08 -4.84 21.88
N LEU A 867 -29.95 -5.57 21.83
CA LEU A 867 -29.06 -5.61 20.67
C LEU A 867 -29.76 -6.22 19.45
N PHE A 868 -30.51 -7.32 19.64
CA PHE A 868 -31.35 -7.92 18.62
C PHE A 868 -32.33 -6.90 18.01
N ILE A 869 -33.09 -6.21 18.85
CA ILE A 869 -34.10 -5.30 18.33
C ILE A 869 -33.50 -4.03 17.72
N ALA A 870 -32.35 -3.54 18.22
CA ALA A 870 -31.61 -2.47 17.57
C ALA A 870 -31.24 -2.85 16.13
N GLY A 871 -30.69 -4.05 15.94
CA GLY A 871 -30.39 -4.59 14.62
C GLY A 871 -31.61 -4.79 13.72
N ALA A 872 -32.69 -5.34 14.28
CA ALA A 872 -33.96 -5.50 13.55
C ALA A 872 -34.53 -4.15 13.07
N LEU A 873 -34.47 -3.12 13.92
CA LEU A 873 -34.92 -1.78 13.56
C LEU A 873 -34.01 -1.13 12.51
N THR A 874 -32.69 -1.38 12.54
CA THR A 874 -31.77 -0.97 11.47
C THR A 874 -32.16 -1.62 10.14
N ALA A 875 -32.36 -2.95 10.12
CA ALA A 875 -32.82 -3.68 8.93
C ALA A 875 -34.16 -3.15 8.42
N GLY A 876 -35.12 -2.92 9.33
CA GLY A 876 -36.43 -2.37 9.00
C GLY A 876 -36.38 -0.96 8.42
N ALA A 877 -35.47 -0.12 8.91
CA ALA A 877 -35.25 1.22 8.37
C ALA A 877 -34.67 1.19 6.95
N TYR A 878 -33.74 0.27 6.69
CA TYR A 878 -33.16 0.07 5.35
C TYR A 878 -34.18 -0.49 4.36
N PHE A 879 -34.84 -1.60 4.72
CA PHE A 879 -35.90 -2.24 3.94
C PHE A 879 -37.27 -1.60 4.20
N LYS A 880 -37.34 -0.27 4.16
CA LYS A 880 -38.57 0.50 4.42
C LYS A 880 -39.74 0.07 3.54
N ASP A 881 -40.95 0.21 4.05
CA ASP A 881 -42.21 -0.12 3.35
C ASP A 881 -42.36 -1.60 2.93
N THR A 882 -41.56 -2.50 3.52
CA THR A 882 -41.62 -3.95 3.27
C THR A 882 -42.09 -4.75 4.51
N GLU A 883 -42.20 -6.07 4.36
CA GLU A 883 -42.52 -6.97 5.48
C GLU A 883 -41.41 -7.00 6.54
N VAL A 884 -40.15 -6.80 6.17
CA VAL A 884 -39.02 -6.70 7.12
C VAL A 884 -39.24 -5.53 8.08
N ALA A 885 -39.60 -4.35 7.55
CA ALA A 885 -39.90 -3.17 8.36
C ALA A 885 -41.11 -3.41 9.29
N ALA A 886 -42.17 -4.05 8.78
CA ALA A 886 -43.35 -4.37 9.58
C ALA A 886 -43.04 -5.37 10.71
N LEU A 887 -42.26 -6.40 10.45
CA LEU A 887 -41.88 -7.41 11.44
C LEU A 887 -40.92 -6.86 12.50
N ALA A 888 -39.94 -6.04 12.10
CA ALA A 888 -39.04 -5.37 13.03
C ALA A 888 -39.83 -4.50 14.03
N GLN A 889 -40.78 -3.71 13.52
CA GLN A 889 -41.64 -2.89 14.36
C GLN A 889 -42.56 -3.74 15.24
N GLN A 890 -43.17 -4.81 14.69
CA GLN A 890 -44.00 -5.75 15.46
C GLN A 890 -43.21 -6.40 16.61
N LEU A 891 -41.99 -6.85 16.35
CA LEU A 891 -41.13 -7.46 17.37
C LEU A 891 -40.78 -6.46 18.48
N TYR A 892 -40.49 -5.21 18.12
CA TYR A 892 -40.22 -4.15 19.10
C TYR A 892 -41.45 -3.83 19.97
N GLU A 893 -42.63 -3.76 19.35
CA GLU A 893 -43.91 -3.56 20.04
C GLU A 893 -44.28 -4.71 20.98
N ASN A 894 -43.79 -5.92 20.72
CA ASN A 894 -44.05 -7.09 21.55
C ASN A 894 -43.17 -7.16 22.80
N MET A 895 -42.08 -6.38 22.87
CA MET A 895 -41.17 -6.38 24.03
C MET A 895 -41.82 -5.67 25.22
N ASP A 896 -42.16 -6.43 26.27
CA ASP A 896 -42.78 -5.91 27.49
C ASP A 896 -41.70 -5.40 28.47
N TRP A 897 -41.18 -4.19 28.22
CA TRP A 897 -40.12 -3.63 29.07
C TRP A 897 -40.57 -3.39 30.51
N GLU A 898 -41.86 -3.12 30.73
CA GLU A 898 -42.44 -3.01 32.07
C GLU A 898 -42.32 -4.32 32.85
N TRP A 899 -42.58 -5.46 32.20
CA TRP A 899 -42.34 -6.78 32.78
C TRP A 899 -40.85 -6.98 33.14
N MET A 900 -39.94 -6.57 32.25
CA MET A 900 -38.50 -6.73 32.47
C MET A 900 -37.94 -5.85 33.62
N MET A 901 -38.67 -4.83 34.07
CA MET A 901 -38.32 -4.08 35.31
C MET A 901 -38.54 -4.89 36.59
N ALA A 902 -39.19 -6.07 36.51
CA ALA A 902 -39.45 -6.94 37.66
C ALA A 902 -40.17 -6.24 38.85
N GLY A 903 -40.93 -5.18 38.57
CA GLY A 903 -41.60 -4.34 39.58
C GLY A 903 -40.67 -3.38 40.35
N GLY A 904 -39.40 -3.26 39.93
CA GLY A 904 -38.43 -2.28 40.43
C GLY A 904 -38.47 -0.95 39.67
N ASN A 905 -37.39 -0.17 39.79
CA ASN A 905 -37.20 1.10 39.07
C ASN A 905 -36.14 1.01 37.96
N MET A 906 -35.49 -0.15 37.84
CA MET A 906 -34.43 -0.45 36.87
C MET A 906 -34.79 -1.72 36.13
N VAL A 907 -34.26 -1.88 34.91
CA VAL A 907 -34.46 -3.09 34.11
C VAL A 907 -33.61 -4.22 34.69
N SER A 908 -34.21 -5.40 34.88
CA SER A 908 -33.48 -6.61 35.31
C SER A 908 -32.52 -7.06 34.21
N MET A 909 -31.36 -7.58 34.61
CA MET A 909 -30.41 -8.17 33.66
C MET A 909 -30.96 -9.42 32.97
N GLY A 910 -31.94 -10.10 33.58
CA GLY A 910 -32.59 -11.21 32.92
C GLY A 910 -33.54 -12.01 33.81
N TRP A 911 -34.08 -13.07 33.23
CA TRP A 911 -35.03 -13.96 33.87
C TRP A 911 -34.75 -15.42 33.52
N LYS A 912 -34.94 -16.34 34.48
CA LYS A 912 -34.86 -17.79 34.26
C LYS A 912 -36.13 -18.46 34.76
N PRO A 913 -36.65 -19.49 34.07
CA PRO A 913 -37.85 -20.20 34.50
C PRO A 913 -37.67 -20.88 35.86
N ASP A 914 -36.42 -21.23 36.20
CA ASP A 914 -36.08 -21.98 37.39
C ASP A 914 -35.99 -21.11 38.65
N ILE A 915 -35.68 -19.81 38.51
CA ILE A 915 -35.41 -18.90 39.64
C ILE A 915 -36.15 -17.55 39.57
N GLY A 916 -36.84 -17.25 38.48
CA GLY A 916 -37.44 -15.94 38.22
C GLY A 916 -36.41 -14.92 37.72
N PHE A 917 -36.64 -13.64 38.03
CA PHE A 917 -35.72 -12.55 37.69
C PHE A 917 -34.38 -12.69 38.41
N LEU A 918 -33.30 -12.31 37.71
CA LEU A 918 -31.97 -12.22 38.29
C LEU A 918 -31.96 -11.09 39.35
N SER A 919 -31.10 -11.24 40.35
CA SER A 919 -30.94 -10.23 41.40
C SER A 919 -30.25 -8.96 40.93
N ALA A 920 -29.55 -9.02 39.79
CA ALA A 920 -28.85 -7.90 39.19
C ALA A 920 -29.77 -7.10 38.25
N THR A 921 -29.55 -5.80 38.22
CA THR A 921 -30.26 -4.82 37.39
C THR A 921 -29.27 -3.92 36.69
N TRP A 922 -29.66 -3.37 35.55
CA TRP A 922 -28.89 -2.37 34.80
C TRP A 922 -28.97 -0.99 35.49
N ASP A 923 -28.31 -0.82 36.63
CA ASP A 923 -28.48 0.34 37.51
C ASP A 923 -27.32 1.34 37.51
N HIS A 924 -26.28 1.12 36.70
CA HIS A 924 -25.08 1.95 36.62
C HIS A 924 -24.47 1.95 35.21
N PHE A 925 -23.51 2.85 34.97
CA PHE A 925 -22.81 2.95 33.69
C PHE A 925 -22.16 1.64 33.25
N ASP A 926 -22.68 1.09 32.16
CA ASP A 926 -22.31 -0.14 31.48
C ASP A 926 -22.89 -0.12 30.04
N GLU A 927 -22.96 -1.26 29.35
CA GLU A 927 -23.49 -1.37 27.99
C GLU A 927 -25.01 -1.08 27.87
N SER A 928 -25.74 -0.92 28.98
CA SER A 928 -27.20 -0.79 28.99
C SER A 928 -27.76 0.54 28.49
N LEU A 929 -26.93 1.49 28.07
CA LEU A 929 -27.41 2.76 27.49
C LEU A 929 -28.38 2.50 26.33
N LEU A 930 -28.07 1.55 25.43
CA LEU A 930 -28.93 1.19 24.30
C LEU A 930 -30.28 0.62 24.76
N LEU A 931 -30.25 -0.16 25.83
CA LEU A 931 -31.42 -0.77 26.45
C LEU A 931 -32.35 0.29 27.03
N TYR A 932 -31.80 1.34 27.66
CA TYR A 932 -32.61 2.45 28.18
C TYR A 932 -33.23 3.30 27.06
N ILE A 933 -32.51 3.57 25.97
CA ILE A 933 -33.09 4.25 24.80
C ILE A 933 -34.27 3.45 24.25
N LEU A 934 -34.10 2.14 24.06
CA LEU A 934 -35.15 1.28 23.50
C LEU A 934 -36.32 1.08 24.48
N GLY A 935 -36.05 0.91 25.76
CA GLY A 935 -37.08 0.73 26.79
C GLY A 935 -37.93 1.98 27.01
N ILE A 936 -37.31 3.17 27.07
CA ILE A 936 -38.03 4.44 27.22
C ILE A 936 -38.77 4.78 25.92
N GLY A 937 -38.18 4.46 24.77
CA GLY A 937 -38.77 4.68 23.44
C GLY A 937 -39.91 3.73 23.08
N SER A 938 -40.13 2.65 23.84
CA SER A 938 -41.10 1.62 23.45
C SER A 938 -42.51 2.20 23.28
N PRO A 939 -43.16 1.98 22.12
CA PRO A 939 -44.47 2.56 21.85
C PRO A 939 -45.62 1.85 22.59
N THR A 940 -45.40 0.64 23.12
CA THR A 940 -46.43 -0.22 23.73
C THR A 940 -46.20 -0.48 25.21
N HIS A 941 -44.95 -0.69 25.61
CA HIS A 941 -44.55 -1.02 26.98
C HIS A 941 -43.37 -0.15 27.45
N PRO A 942 -43.49 1.19 27.45
CA PRO A 942 -42.38 2.06 27.83
C PRO A 942 -42.06 1.97 29.33
N ILE A 943 -40.76 1.97 29.65
CA ILE A 943 -40.31 2.20 31.03
C ILE A 943 -40.32 3.71 31.35
N PRO A 944 -40.43 4.11 32.63
CA PRO A 944 -40.38 5.52 33.00
C PRO A 944 -39.04 6.17 32.65
N ALA A 945 -39.06 7.37 32.06
CA ALA A 945 -37.84 8.15 31.80
C ALA A 945 -37.04 8.46 33.09
N GLU A 946 -37.68 8.43 34.25
CA GLU A 946 -37.02 8.57 35.57
C GLU A 946 -36.01 7.44 35.83
N SER A 947 -36.15 6.27 35.21
CA SER A 947 -35.15 5.20 35.30
C SER A 947 -33.78 5.65 34.76
N TRP A 948 -33.75 6.48 33.70
CA TRP A 948 -32.52 7.10 33.21
C TRP A 948 -31.89 8.03 34.25
N ALA A 949 -32.70 8.83 34.94
CA ALA A 949 -32.21 9.74 35.97
C ALA A 949 -31.65 9.01 37.20
N ASN A 950 -32.16 7.81 37.50
CA ASN A 950 -31.70 6.99 38.62
C ASN A 950 -30.44 6.16 38.30
N TRP A 951 -30.05 6.06 37.02
CA TRP A 951 -28.94 5.24 36.57
C TRP A 951 -27.62 5.83 37.08
N ASP A 952 -26.83 5.05 37.81
CA ASP A 952 -25.61 5.55 38.43
C ASP A 952 -24.54 5.86 37.38
N ARG A 953 -23.90 7.02 37.50
CA ARG A 953 -22.92 7.54 36.55
C ARG A 953 -21.67 7.93 37.32
N PRO A 954 -20.89 6.95 37.79
CA PRO A 954 -19.63 7.24 38.47
C PRO A 954 -18.66 7.92 37.50
N VAL A 955 -18.02 8.99 37.96
CA VAL A 955 -16.98 9.69 37.22
C VAL A 955 -15.62 9.18 37.68
N ASN A 956 -14.67 9.01 36.75
CA ASN A 956 -13.33 8.57 37.08
C ASN A 956 -12.65 9.52 38.10
N LEU A 957 -11.59 9.04 38.76
CA LEU A 957 -10.94 9.78 39.85
C LEU A 957 -10.37 11.14 39.41
N GLN A 958 -10.05 11.28 38.13
CA GLN A 958 -9.51 12.47 37.50
C GLN A 958 -10.62 13.47 37.09
N GLY A 959 -11.88 13.05 37.08
CA GLY A 959 -13.02 13.88 36.70
C GLY A 959 -13.19 14.04 35.19
N GLU A 960 -12.63 13.14 34.40
CA GLU A 960 -12.50 13.24 32.94
C GLU A 960 -13.70 12.65 32.21
N PHE A 961 -14.20 11.47 32.62
CA PHE A 961 -15.29 10.76 31.96
C PHE A 961 -16.07 9.86 32.94
N ILE A 962 -17.32 9.53 32.60
CA ILE A 962 -18.14 8.51 33.27
C ILE A 962 -17.58 7.14 32.92
N TYR A 963 -17.36 6.28 33.92
CA TYR A 963 -16.65 5.02 33.71
C TYR A 963 -17.27 3.82 34.43
N LEU A 964 -17.15 2.63 33.86
CA LEU A 964 -17.30 1.39 34.61
C LEU A 964 -15.98 1.08 35.31
N GLY A 965 -16.00 0.73 36.60
CA GLY A 965 -14.78 0.56 37.42
C GLY A 965 -13.74 -0.44 36.91
N ALA A 966 -14.14 -1.36 36.03
CA ALA A 966 -13.25 -2.34 35.39
C ALA A 966 -12.62 -1.82 34.08
N GLU A 967 -13.14 -0.72 33.53
CA GLU A 967 -12.76 -0.06 32.27
C GLU A 967 -12.67 -0.95 31.00
N PRO A 968 -13.60 -1.90 30.75
CA PRO A 968 -13.67 -2.57 29.45
C PRO A 968 -14.22 -1.62 28.37
N LEU A 969 -13.72 -1.65 27.15
CA LEU A 969 -14.16 -0.70 26.10
C LEU A 969 -15.57 -0.98 25.54
N PHE A 970 -16.02 -2.24 25.49
CA PHE A 970 -17.28 -2.60 24.84
C PHE A 970 -18.51 -1.87 25.43
N VAL A 971 -18.49 -1.54 26.74
CA VAL A 971 -19.60 -0.83 27.41
C VAL A 971 -19.81 0.58 26.88
N TYR A 972 -18.76 1.18 26.30
CA TYR A 972 -18.80 2.48 25.64
C TYR A 972 -19.12 2.36 24.15
N GLN A 973 -18.82 1.20 23.53
CA GLN A 973 -18.87 1.01 22.08
C GLN A 973 -20.22 0.48 21.62
N TYR A 974 -20.71 -0.61 22.22
CA TYR A 974 -21.93 -1.28 21.76
C TYR A 974 -23.15 -0.34 21.66
N PRO A 975 -23.41 0.57 22.62
CA PRO A 975 -24.54 1.49 22.46
C PRO A 975 -24.37 2.45 21.27
N LEU A 976 -23.13 2.90 21.05
CA LEU A 976 -22.79 3.85 19.99
C LEU A 976 -22.51 3.18 18.64
N ALA A 977 -22.45 1.85 18.56
CA ALA A 977 -22.55 1.13 17.29
C ALA A 977 -23.92 1.33 16.62
N PHE A 978 -24.96 1.59 17.41
CA PHE A 978 -26.33 1.77 16.93
C PHE A 978 -26.81 3.22 16.97
N PHE A 979 -26.53 3.95 18.06
CA PHE A 979 -27.13 5.27 18.29
C PHE A 979 -26.16 6.43 18.08
N ASP A 980 -26.55 7.38 17.24
CA ASP A 980 -25.78 8.61 17.02
C ASP A 980 -26.01 9.64 18.12
N LEU A 981 -25.01 9.74 18.99
CA LEU A 981 -24.93 10.73 20.08
C LEU A 981 -23.87 11.80 19.82
N ARG A 982 -23.32 11.90 18.60
CA ARG A 982 -22.40 12.98 18.24
C ARG A 982 -23.10 14.32 18.38
N GLY A 983 -22.40 15.28 18.99
CA GLY A 983 -22.95 16.62 19.23
C GLY A 983 -24.18 16.63 20.13
N LYS A 984 -24.39 15.61 20.96
CA LYS A 984 -25.52 15.57 21.91
C LYS A 984 -25.06 15.37 23.34
N GLU A 985 -25.74 16.03 24.26
CA GLU A 985 -25.56 15.86 25.70
C GLU A 985 -26.89 15.79 26.41
N ASP A 986 -26.94 15.13 27.55
CA ASP A 986 -28.04 15.26 28.50
C ASP A 986 -27.59 16.08 29.73
N ALA A 987 -28.33 16.00 30.84
CA ALA A 987 -27.95 16.69 32.07
C ALA A 987 -26.60 16.21 32.65
N TYR A 988 -26.10 15.05 32.23
CA TYR A 988 -24.99 14.34 32.87
C TYR A 988 -23.73 14.31 32.00
N ALA A 989 -23.86 13.97 30.72
CA ALA A 989 -22.71 13.80 29.83
C ALA A 989 -23.02 14.00 28.34
N ASN A 990 -21.96 14.27 27.59
CA ASN A 990 -21.88 13.98 26.17
C ASN A 990 -21.26 12.58 26.02
N TYR A 991 -22.08 11.59 25.66
CA TYR A 991 -21.68 10.19 25.65
C TYR A 991 -20.73 9.83 24.49
N PHE A 992 -20.78 10.57 23.37
CA PHE A 992 -19.80 10.40 22.29
C PHE A 992 -18.41 10.83 22.76
N ASN A 993 -18.30 12.03 23.35
CA ASN A 993 -17.05 12.52 23.95
C ASN A 993 -16.60 11.62 25.10
N ASN A 994 -17.54 11.05 25.87
CA ASN A 994 -17.24 10.09 26.94
C ASN A 994 -16.55 8.85 26.40
N THR A 995 -17.03 8.30 25.29
CA THR A 995 -16.40 7.16 24.61
C THR A 995 -15.05 7.56 24.02
N THR A 996 -14.90 8.75 23.43
CA THR A 996 -13.58 9.27 23.01
C THR A 996 -12.57 9.27 24.15
N ARG A 997 -12.95 9.79 25.33
CA ARG A 997 -12.08 9.75 26.51
C ARG A 997 -11.76 8.33 26.99
N ALA A 998 -12.70 7.39 26.86
CA ALA A 998 -12.44 5.98 27.19
C ALA A 998 -11.46 5.31 26.21
N CYS A 999 -11.57 5.59 24.90
CA CYS A 999 -10.62 5.13 23.89
C CYS A 999 -9.21 5.70 24.16
N GLU A 1000 -9.09 7.03 24.35
CA GLU A 1000 -7.84 7.71 24.75
C GLU A 1000 -7.23 7.10 26.02
N ARG A 1001 -8.08 6.81 27.02
CA ARG A 1001 -7.65 6.17 28.27
C ARG A 1001 -7.08 4.77 28.03
N SER A 1002 -7.69 3.99 27.14
CA SER A 1002 -7.22 2.63 26.79
C SER A 1002 -5.89 2.68 26.04
N ILE A 1003 -5.73 3.63 25.10
CA ILE A 1003 -4.47 3.92 24.40
C ILE A 1003 -3.37 4.26 25.41
N GLN A 1004 -3.62 5.25 26.28
CA GLN A 1004 -2.65 5.68 27.29
C GLN A 1004 -2.31 4.53 28.24
N PHE A 1005 -3.28 3.72 28.65
CA PHE A 1005 -3.02 2.58 29.52
C PHE A 1005 -2.15 1.53 28.85
N ALA A 1006 -2.38 1.21 27.58
CA ALA A 1006 -1.53 0.29 26.83
C ALA A 1006 -0.09 0.84 26.73
N ALA A 1007 0.06 2.12 26.38
CA ALA A 1007 1.35 2.80 26.32
C ALA A 1007 2.10 2.79 27.66
N ASP A 1008 1.42 3.14 28.76
CA ASP A 1008 1.98 3.12 30.12
C ASP A 1008 2.47 1.72 30.56
N ASN A 1009 1.96 0.67 29.94
CA ASN A 1009 2.25 -0.72 30.26
C ASN A 1009 3.05 -1.46 29.17
N ALA A 1010 3.47 -0.78 28.09
CA ALA A 1010 4.17 -1.38 26.95
C ALA A 1010 5.55 -1.96 27.31
N ASP A 1011 6.21 -1.40 28.34
CA ASP A 1011 7.46 -1.95 28.87
C ASP A 1011 7.28 -3.30 29.57
N ALA A 1012 6.09 -3.55 30.13
CA ALA A 1012 5.78 -4.75 30.90
C ALA A 1012 5.09 -5.83 30.07
N TYR A 1013 4.41 -5.46 28.97
CA TYR A 1013 3.63 -6.37 28.15
C TYR A 1013 3.95 -6.19 26.67
N ALA A 1014 4.62 -7.19 26.08
CA ALA A 1014 5.01 -7.18 24.67
C ALA A 1014 3.82 -6.97 23.73
N THR A 1015 2.61 -7.40 24.11
CA THR A 1015 1.39 -7.18 23.34
C THR A 1015 1.14 -5.71 23.05
N TYR A 1016 1.41 -4.81 24.00
CA TYR A 1016 1.08 -3.38 23.90
C TYR A 1016 2.15 -2.54 23.18
N GLN A 1017 3.24 -3.17 22.73
CA GLN A 1017 4.32 -2.49 22.02
C GLN A 1017 3.96 -2.22 20.56
N GLY A 1018 4.43 -1.09 20.04
CA GLY A 1018 4.23 -0.68 18.64
C GLY A 1018 2.87 -0.03 18.40
N GLY A 1019 2.34 0.73 19.38
CA GLY A 1019 1.05 1.39 19.25
C GLY A 1019 -0.16 0.45 19.32
N ILE A 1020 0.01 -0.80 19.77
CA ILE A 1020 -1.08 -1.77 19.86
C ILE A 1020 -1.83 -1.62 21.18
N TRP A 1021 -3.15 -1.48 21.09
CA TRP A 1021 -4.06 -1.32 22.22
C TRP A 1021 -5.41 -1.98 21.89
N GLY A 1022 -6.40 -1.79 22.77
CA GLY A 1022 -7.74 -2.37 22.62
C GLY A 1022 -8.03 -3.37 23.75
N ILE A 1023 -8.17 -2.87 24.98
CA ILE A 1023 -8.40 -3.71 26.15
C ILE A 1023 -9.91 -3.75 26.43
N SER A 1024 -10.53 -4.90 26.20
CA SER A 1024 -11.96 -5.10 26.41
C SER A 1024 -12.27 -6.56 26.73
N ALA A 1025 -13.53 -6.85 27.06
CA ALA A 1025 -13.98 -8.20 27.33
C ALA A 1025 -13.69 -9.12 26.14
N SER A 1026 -13.00 -10.23 26.39
CA SER A 1026 -12.63 -11.21 25.38
C SER A 1026 -12.22 -12.52 26.02
N ASP A 1027 -12.01 -13.54 25.20
CA ASP A 1027 -11.22 -14.69 25.59
C ASP A 1027 -9.74 -14.31 25.79
N GLY A 1028 -9.05 -15.10 26.59
CA GLY A 1028 -7.62 -14.95 26.87
C GLY A 1028 -6.97 -16.30 27.19
N PRO A 1029 -5.66 -16.33 27.49
CA PRO A 1029 -4.91 -17.55 27.78
C PRO A 1029 -5.48 -18.39 28.93
N ARG A 1030 -6.29 -17.76 29.79
CA ARG A 1030 -6.91 -18.34 31.00
C ARG A 1030 -8.44 -18.45 30.88
N GLY A 1031 -8.98 -18.32 29.67
CA GLY A 1031 -10.41 -18.23 29.38
C GLY A 1031 -10.94 -16.80 29.42
N TYR A 1032 -12.25 -16.66 29.27
CA TYR A 1032 -12.94 -15.38 29.22
C TYR A 1032 -12.68 -14.50 30.44
N LYS A 1033 -12.45 -13.21 30.17
CA LYS A 1033 -12.40 -12.16 31.19
C LYS A 1033 -12.90 -10.84 30.60
N ALA A 1034 -13.63 -10.07 31.42
CA ALA A 1034 -13.93 -8.66 31.13
C ALA A 1034 -12.67 -7.81 31.37
N TYR A 1035 -11.68 -7.90 30.46
CA TYR A 1035 -10.46 -7.10 30.54
C TYR A 1035 -10.77 -5.61 30.43
N GLY A 1036 -9.97 -4.78 31.08
CA GLY A 1036 -10.09 -3.33 30.92
C GLY A 1036 -8.87 -2.56 31.40
N ALA A 1037 -8.85 -1.25 31.09
CA ALA A 1037 -7.71 -0.34 31.25
C ALA A 1037 -7.42 0.06 32.72
N THR A 1038 -7.63 -0.86 33.66
CA THR A 1038 -7.44 -0.65 35.10
C THR A 1038 -6.45 -1.65 35.67
N GLY A 1039 -5.60 -1.18 36.60
CA GLY A 1039 -4.58 -2.01 37.25
C GLY A 1039 -5.15 -3.28 37.88
N GLY A 1040 -4.55 -4.43 37.55
CA GLY A 1040 -4.98 -5.74 38.03
C GLY A 1040 -6.13 -6.38 37.23
N ASN A 1041 -6.77 -5.64 36.32
CA ASN A 1041 -7.80 -6.17 35.42
C ASN A 1041 -7.31 -6.50 34.00
N HIS A 1042 -5.99 -6.61 33.81
CA HIS A 1042 -5.35 -6.97 32.54
C HIS A 1042 -4.21 -7.97 32.78
N ASP A 1043 -3.81 -8.67 31.72
CA ASP A 1043 -2.65 -9.59 31.73
C ASP A 1043 -1.84 -9.52 30.42
N GLY A 1044 -2.00 -8.42 29.68
CA GLY A 1044 -1.41 -8.24 28.35
C GLY A 1044 -2.30 -8.74 27.22
N THR A 1045 -3.51 -9.24 27.48
CA THR A 1045 -4.46 -9.59 26.43
C THR A 1045 -5.12 -8.31 25.87
N ILE A 1046 -5.16 -8.19 24.56
CA ILE A 1046 -5.99 -7.21 23.83
C ILE A 1046 -7.04 -7.95 23.01
N ALA A 1047 -8.12 -7.24 22.70
CA ALA A 1047 -9.16 -7.66 21.78
C ALA A 1047 -9.12 -6.72 20.55
N PRO A 1048 -8.76 -7.20 19.35
CA PRO A 1048 -8.64 -6.33 18.17
C PRO A 1048 -9.90 -5.52 17.89
N TYR A 1049 -11.10 -6.09 18.11
CA TYR A 1049 -12.36 -5.36 17.92
C TYR A 1049 -12.41 -4.06 18.72
N ALA A 1050 -11.78 -4.01 19.90
CA ALA A 1050 -11.91 -2.86 20.79
C ALA A 1050 -11.12 -1.64 20.31
N SER A 1051 -9.98 -1.82 19.63
CA SER A 1051 -9.29 -0.70 18.99
C SER A 1051 -9.95 -0.33 17.66
N ILE A 1052 -10.43 -1.30 16.89
CA ILE A 1052 -11.13 -1.06 15.61
C ILE A 1052 -12.46 -0.33 15.83
N ALA A 1053 -13.26 -0.75 16.80
CA ALA A 1053 -14.53 -0.10 17.16
C ALA A 1053 -14.36 1.30 17.74
N CYS A 1054 -13.11 1.74 18.01
CA CYS A 1054 -12.83 3.12 18.35
C CYS A 1054 -12.63 4.06 17.14
N LEU A 1055 -12.71 3.56 15.89
CA LEU A 1055 -12.51 4.35 14.66
C LEU A 1055 -13.27 5.69 14.65
N PRO A 1056 -14.57 5.76 14.98
CA PRO A 1056 -15.27 7.04 14.96
C PRO A 1056 -14.83 8.05 16.03
N PHE A 1057 -14.12 7.60 17.07
CA PHE A 1057 -13.75 8.42 18.22
C PHE A 1057 -12.26 8.82 18.21
N THR A 1058 -11.39 7.90 17.80
CA THR A 1058 -9.92 8.06 17.75
C THR A 1058 -9.37 7.44 16.46
N PRO A 1059 -9.72 7.99 15.28
CA PRO A 1059 -9.50 7.33 13.99
C PRO A 1059 -8.03 7.05 13.69
N GLU A 1060 -7.14 7.99 13.95
CA GLU A 1060 -5.70 7.84 13.67
C GLU A 1060 -5.12 6.67 14.50
N ALA A 1061 -5.35 6.67 15.82
CA ALA A 1061 -4.86 5.62 16.72
C ALA A 1061 -5.50 4.25 16.45
N SER A 1062 -6.73 4.21 15.96
CA SER A 1062 -7.42 2.98 15.56
C SER A 1062 -6.85 2.42 14.25
N MET A 1063 -6.60 3.26 13.25
CA MET A 1063 -5.97 2.86 11.98
C MET A 1063 -4.53 2.38 12.19
N GLU A 1064 -3.76 3.07 13.03
CA GLU A 1064 -2.42 2.65 13.43
C GLU A 1064 -2.46 1.27 14.11
N ALA A 1065 -3.40 1.05 15.04
CA ALA A 1065 -3.54 -0.24 15.69
C ALA A 1065 -3.89 -1.37 14.70
N ILE A 1066 -4.78 -1.13 13.73
CA ILE A 1066 -5.12 -2.10 12.66
C ILE A 1066 -3.85 -2.52 11.91
N ARG A 1067 -3.10 -1.54 11.39
CA ARG A 1067 -1.88 -1.80 10.63
C ARG A 1067 -0.80 -2.46 11.50
N ALA A 1068 -0.59 -1.96 12.71
CA ALA A 1068 0.38 -2.51 13.65
C ALA A 1068 0.09 -3.97 14.01
N MET A 1069 -1.18 -4.34 14.23
CA MET A 1069 -1.58 -5.72 14.48
C MET A 1069 -1.30 -6.61 13.26
N LEU A 1070 -1.66 -6.17 12.04
CA LEU A 1070 -1.40 -6.90 10.80
C LEU A 1070 0.11 -7.06 10.53
N THR A 1071 0.89 -6.00 10.66
CA THR A 1071 2.35 -6.03 10.46
C THR A 1071 3.04 -6.92 11.49
N LYS A 1072 2.66 -6.81 12.77
CA LYS A 1072 3.35 -7.53 13.86
C LYS A 1072 2.98 -9.00 13.92
N TRP A 1073 1.71 -9.34 13.68
CA TRP A 1073 1.19 -10.69 13.93
C TRP A 1073 0.67 -11.41 12.68
N GLY A 1074 0.40 -10.69 11.58
CA GLY A 1074 -0.05 -11.25 10.31
C GLY A 1074 -1.16 -12.28 10.45
N THR A 1075 -0.93 -13.48 9.92
CA THR A 1075 -1.86 -14.63 9.93
C THR A 1075 -2.25 -15.14 11.33
N LYS A 1076 -1.56 -14.71 12.38
CA LYS A 1076 -1.96 -15.03 13.76
C LYS A 1076 -3.11 -14.17 14.25
N VAL A 1077 -3.27 -12.97 13.70
CA VAL A 1077 -4.35 -12.04 14.05
C VAL A 1077 -5.40 -11.92 12.96
N TRP A 1078 -5.09 -12.29 11.71
CA TRP A 1078 -5.99 -12.26 10.56
C TRP A 1078 -6.30 -13.67 10.03
N ARG A 1079 -7.58 -14.01 9.88
CA ARG A 1079 -8.11 -15.35 9.50
C ARG A 1079 -9.43 -15.27 8.70
N GLU A 1080 -10.14 -16.39 8.54
CA GLU A 1080 -11.33 -16.59 7.68
C GLU A 1080 -12.52 -15.64 7.91
N HIS A 1081 -12.51 -14.83 8.97
CA HIS A 1081 -13.53 -13.80 9.22
C HIS A 1081 -12.87 -12.49 9.66
N GLY A 1082 -11.63 -12.24 9.24
CA GLY A 1082 -10.86 -11.05 9.53
C GLY A 1082 -10.09 -11.15 10.85
N PHE A 1083 -10.19 -10.11 11.69
CA PHE A 1083 -9.46 -10.07 12.96
C PHE A 1083 -10.00 -11.10 13.96
N VAL A 1084 -9.11 -11.87 14.58
CA VAL A 1084 -9.46 -12.84 15.63
C VAL A 1084 -9.93 -12.13 16.92
N SER A 1085 -10.67 -12.84 17.78
CA SER A 1085 -11.27 -12.24 18.98
C SER A 1085 -10.26 -11.64 19.98
N ALA A 1086 -9.07 -12.23 20.14
CA ALA A 1086 -8.09 -11.76 21.12
C ALA A 1086 -6.65 -12.21 20.86
N VAL A 1087 -5.70 -11.44 21.39
CA VAL A 1087 -4.26 -11.70 21.33
C VAL A 1087 -3.59 -11.44 22.67
N ASN A 1088 -2.69 -12.33 23.08
CA ASN A 1088 -1.76 -12.14 24.19
C ASN A 1088 -0.35 -12.58 23.77
N ASP A 1089 0.48 -11.62 23.40
CA ASP A 1089 1.85 -11.85 22.92
C ASP A 1089 2.82 -12.19 24.08
N VAL A 1090 2.44 -11.91 25.33
CA VAL A 1090 3.24 -12.30 26.51
C VAL A 1090 3.20 -13.81 26.71
N ASP A 1091 2.01 -14.40 26.64
CA ASP A 1091 1.79 -15.85 26.77
C ASP A 1091 1.89 -16.58 25.42
N GLN A 1092 2.22 -15.87 24.33
CA GLN A 1092 2.27 -16.36 22.93
C GLN A 1092 0.97 -17.08 22.53
N TRP A 1093 -0.16 -16.49 22.92
CA TRP A 1093 -1.50 -17.02 22.69
C TRP A 1093 -2.27 -16.09 21.77
N TYR A 1094 -2.88 -16.67 20.73
CA TYR A 1094 -3.69 -15.97 19.75
C TYR A 1094 -4.98 -16.75 19.61
N SER A 1095 -6.12 -16.07 19.64
CA SER A 1095 -7.41 -16.71 19.42
C SER A 1095 -7.44 -17.32 18.01
N VAL A 1096 -8.11 -18.46 17.87
CA VAL A 1096 -8.51 -19.02 16.58
C VAL A 1096 -10.01 -18.84 16.33
N ASP A 1097 -10.71 -18.31 17.33
CA ASP A 1097 -12.14 -18.09 17.31
C ASP A 1097 -12.45 -16.63 16.90
N HIS A 1098 -13.57 -16.49 16.19
CA HIS A 1098 -14.27 -15.23 15.95
C HIS A 1098 -15.59 -15.26 16.71
N ILE A 1099 -15.94 -14.15 17.36
CA ILE A 1099 -17.14 -14.04 18.20
C ILE A 1099 -18.07 -12.99 17.59
N GLY A 1100 -19.36 -13.30 17.45
CA GLY A 1100 -20.31 -12.46 16.73
C GLY A 1100 -20.48 -11.05 17.28
N ILE A 1101 -20.34 -10.85 18.60
CA ILE A 1101 -20.40 -9.49 19.18
C ILE A 1101 -19.13 -8.68 18.90
N ASP A 1102 -17.97 -9.34 18.79
CA ASP A 1102 -16.70 -8.70 18.44
C ASP A 1102 -16.70 -8.30 16.96
N GLN A 1103 -17.08 -9.23 16.07
CA GLN A 1103 -17.23 -8.97 14.64
C GLN A 1103 -18.29 -7.91 14.36
N GLY A 1104 -19.36 -7.91 15.15
CA GLY A 1104 -20.47 -6.98 15.00
C GLY A 1104 -20.06 -5.56 15.27
N ASP A 1105 -19.31 -5.35 16.35
CA ASP A 1105 -18.81 -4.04 16.73
C ASP A 1105 -17.80 -3.52 15.69
N ILE A 1106 -16.88 -4.37 15.19
CA ILE A 1106 -15.98 -4.04 14.08
C ILE A 1106 -16.77 -3.54 12.87
N LEU A 1107 -17.71 -4.35 12.39
CA LEU A 1107 -18.44 -4.08 11.15
C LEU A 1107 -19.26 -2.78 11.23
N LEU A 1108 -20.04 -2.63 12.30
CA LEU A 1108 -20.94 -1.49 12.47
C LEU A 1108 -20.14 -0.19 12.66
N MET A 1109 -19.03 -0.24 13.40
CA MET A 1109 -18.21 0.95 13.67
C MET A 1109 -17.37 1.37 12.48
N ILE A 1110 -16.90 0.44 11.64
CA ILE A 1110 -16.30 0.76 10.34
C ILE A 1110 -17.31 1.51 9.46
N ALA A 1111 -18.54 0.98 9.33
CA ALA A 1111 -19.57 1.63 8.51
C ALA A 1111 -19.93 3.02 9.07
N ASN A 1112 -20.07 3.16 10.39
CA ASN A 1112 -20.35 4.46 11.01
C ASN A 1112 -19.20 5.46 10.86
N TYR A 1113 -17.95 5.00 10.91
CA TYR A 1113 -16.78 5.85 10.65
C TYR A 1113 -16.76 6.35 9.20
N GLN A 1114 -17.01 5.47 8.24
CA GLN A 1114 -16.95 5.80 6.80
C GLN A 1114 -18.03 6.82 6.39
N ASP A 1115 -19.28 6.64 6.81
CA ASP A 1115 -20.40 7.49 6.36
C ASP A 1115 -21.57 7.62 7.36
N GLY A 1116 -21.43 7.06 8.57
CA GLY A 1116 -22.51 7.07 9.56
C GLY A 1116 -23.69 6.17 9.18
N PHE A 1117 -23.50 5.12 8.38
CA PHE A 1117 -24.58 4.31 7.81
C PHE A 1117 -25.65 3.88 8.83
N VAL A 1118 -25.25 3.20 9.91
CA VAL A 1118 -26.18 2.65 10.93
C VAL A 1118 -26.84 3.78 11.69
N TRP A 1119 -26.07 4.80 12.05
CA TRP A 1119 -26.53 6.04 12.68
C TRP A 1119 -27.61 6.75 11.87
N ASN A 1120 -27.41 6.87 10.56
CA ASN A 1120 -28.35 7.52 9.64
C ASN A 1120 -29.67 6.75 9.55
N LEU A 1121 -29.63 5.41 9.61
CA LEU A 1121 -30.83 4.58 9.60
C LEU A 1121 -31.61 4.69 10.92
N LEU A 1122 -30.94 4.52 12.07
CA LEU A 1122 -31.63 4.51 13.36
C LEU A 1122 -32.04 5.89 13.86
N SER A 1123 -31.31 6.95 13.51
CA SER A 1123 -31.69 8.33 13.87
C SER A 1123 -33.04 8.75 13.26
N GLN A 1124 -33.49 8.10 12.18
CA GLN A 1124 -34.80 8.37 11.58
C GLN A 1124 -35.96 7.71 12.34
N ASN A 1125 -35.68 6.79 13.29
CA ASN A 1125 -36.71 6.10 14.04
C ASN A 1125 -37.38 7.06 15.06
N PRO A 1126 -38.70 7.31 14.98
CA PRO A 1126 -39.37 8.26 15.86
C PRO A 1126 -39.37 7.82 17.33
N ASN A 1127 -39.33 6.52 17.62
CA ASN A 1127 -39.30 6.01 18.99
C ASN A 1127 -37.96 6.31 19.67
N VAL A 1128 -36.85 6.21 18.91
CA VAL A 1128 -35.52 6.60 19.36
C VAL A 1128 -35.46 8.10 19.64
N GLN A 1129 -35.99 8.93 18.73
CA GLN A 1129 -36.05 10.38 18.94
C GLN A 1129 -36.90 10.77 20.16
N ASN A 1130 -38.03 10.09 20.37
CA ASN A 1130 -38.87 10.30 21.55
C ASN A 1130 -38.14 9.91 22.84
N ALA A 1131 -37.39 8.81 22.82
CA ALA A 1131 -36.59 8.38 23.96
C ALA A 1131 -35.51 9.40 24.32
N LEU A 1132 -34.69 9.83 23.35
CA LEU A 1132 -33.64 10.82 23.57
C LEU A 1132 -34.20 12.12 24.14
N ASN A 1133 -35.34 12.60 23.61
CA ASN A 1133 -36.03 13.76 24.15
C ASN A 1133 -36.52 13.54 25.60
N ALA A 1134 -37.07 12.36 25.91
CA ALA A 1134 -37.55 12.02 27.25
C ALA A 1134 -36.41 11.86 28.26
N MET A 1135 -35.24 11.40 27.80
CA MET A 1135 -33.99 11.30 28.56
C MET A 1135 -33.30 12.66 28.75
N GLY A 1136 -33.77 13.71 28.05
CA GLY A 1136 -33.29 15.08 28.20
C GLY A 1136 -32.09 15.43 27.34
N PHE A 1137 -31.82 14.67 26.27
CA PHE A 1137 -30.76 15.00 25.32
C PHE A 1137 -31.07 16.28 24.55
N VAL A 1138 -30.03 17.10 24.35
CA VAL A 1138 -30.02 18.34 23.58
C VAL A 1138 -28.77 18.41 22.72
N GLU A 1139 -28.80 19.26 21.69
CA GLU A 1139 -27.61 19.57 20.90
C GLU A 1139 -26.54 20.25 21.76
N SER A 1140 -25.29 19.83 21.60
CA SER A 1140 -24.11 20.28 22.34
C SER A 1140 -22.96 20.60 21.41
N THR A 1141 -22.26 21.68 21.71
CA THR A 1141 -20.95 22.02 21.12
C THR A 1141 -19.83 21.92 22.17
N GLY A 1142 -20.12 21.34 23.34
CA GLY A 1142 -19.12 21.14 24.38
C GLY A 1142 -18.14 20.03 23.99
N ASP A 1143 -16.87 20.24 24.33
CA ASP A 1143 -15.77 19.28 24.16
C ASP A 1143 -15.54 18.41 25.41
N TYR A 1144 -16.36 18.59 26.44
CA TYR A 1144 -16.34 17.80 27.66
C TYR A 1144 -17.06 16.47 27.48
N ALA A 1145 -16.60 15.43 28.18
CA ALA A 1145 -17.34 14.17 28.32
C ALA A 1145 -18.42 14.29 29.41
N VAL A 1146 -18.07 14.81 30.58
CA VAL A 1146 -19.01 15.04 31.69
C VAL A 1146 -19.45 16.50 31.68
N THR A 1147 -20.74 16.77 31.82
CA THR A 1147 -21.21 18.17 31.86
C THR A 1147 -20.60 18.88 33.06
N PRO A 1148 -20.22 20.17 32.92
CA PRO A 1148 -19.65 20.93 34.04
C PRO A 1148 -20.54 20.93 35.29
N ALA A 1149 -21.86 20.98 35.08
CA ALA A 1149 -22.85 20.95 36.16
C ALA A 1149 -22.85 19.61 36.92
N TYR A 1150 -22.85 18.48 36.19
CA TYR A 1150 -22.83 17.16 36.83
C TYR A 1150 -21.49 16.88 37.51
N LEU A 1151 -20.38 17.29 36.91
CA LEU A 1151 -19.05 17.14 37.50
C LEU A 1151 -18.90 17.94 38.80
N GLU A 1152 -19.42 19.16 38.85
CA GLU A 1152 -19.44 19.97 40.07
C GLU A 1152 -20.29 19.31 41.17
N ALA A 1153 -21.48 18.83 40.82
CA ALA A 1153 -22.37 18.19 41.76
C ALA A 1153 -21.83 16.83 42.26
N PHE A 1154 -21.11 16.08 41.41
CA PHE A 1154 -20.38 14.85 41.78
C PHE A 1154 -19.28 15.15 42.81
N LYS A 1155 -18.44 16.16 42.53
CA LYS A 1155 -17.33 16.57 43.42
C LYS A 1155 -17.83 17.05 44.78
N ASN A 1156 -19.02 17.63 44.83
CA ASN A 1156 -19.65 18.11 46.07
C ASN A 1156 -20.39 17.01 46.86
N GLY A 1157 -20.49 15.79 46.32
CA GLY A 1157 -21.26 14.69 46.93
C GLY A 1157 -22.75 14.98 46.99
N THR A 1158 -23.25 15.78 46.05
CA THR A 1158 -24.65 16.22 45.96
C THR A 1158 -25.43 15.56 44.83
N ASN A 1159 -24.80 14.61 44.11
CA ASN A 1159 -25.44 13.78 43.09
C ASN A 1159 -26.34 12.70 43.68
#